data_AF-A0A2W4ZAV0-F1
#
_entry.id   AF-A0A2W4ZAV0-F1
#
_cell.length_a   1.000
_cell.length_b   1.000
_cell.length_c   1.000
_cell.angle_alpha   90.00
_cell.angle_beta   90.00
_cell.angle_gamma   90.00
#
_symmetry.space_group_name_H-M   'P 1'
#
loop_
_entity.id
_entity.type
_entity.pdbx_description
1 polymer ?
#
loop_
_entity_poly.entity_id
_entity_poly.type
_entity_poly.pdbx_seq_one_letter_code
_entity_poly.pdbx_strand_id
1 'polypeptide(L)'
;MKMYVPRTLTHATASDGLVTIADDDILALGRAAIILGEPGIGKSDLLEHLARQPNTILRSASAFVEHPSPRTLVTHSEILLIDGLDELAALKEGDPINSVLRQLIAAGTPRFVLSCRVADWRSAIARQEISVEYGETPLELRLSPFSQADAVSFLATMLEGGVATARGVVETLDQRGVGELWGNPLTLKLLGEIAQQPAAVPQTRAGLFAHASRVMWNERNDRQERSLLNQLDETSALDAAGAISAMLILAGAEAITSVPSNKGRRGVIDAAEAARLPGADGAAAILSSRLFTSASEPGAMKPIHRTVAEYLGARWLARYSSDGLSQARLMAALTVDGAPPASLRGLHAWLAHFSSDLARAVIENDPYGVVRYGDADDLTAEQGRWLLTALEQRQRENPFFRAEDWGAHVVKGLAQNELVDDLRRVITDPETSFHLRSLLLEGIKGSEVVKALAPDLRVIMMSEDESKYAYRERDAAASSLLGLGDKEFDWPEIIGTLTKSTSEDSTRLAIELMDESGYEKFEPQLIATAVLAQLGVELPPDLQERRSSSSILYLVSRRLEVDQIEPVLDAVAQLMPALPEDAEYELRSELTTFVAHLIVRLVAERDPTPAKLLSWLRITPHRSSYARDDEEALSRYLRDRHELRHAIQQTLMFEERPDGDAWRRIWRGTDIHSSLGLSVEDIVFFLNELGRKQNRTESDIALWRELATFARRVDEGSDSIRAAAAPFARGDTELEAHLHALSVPAPRPEWEVREEERKREAAAKKEASYREHRKDFAENVEALKRGELRWVVSVARSYFALFADTDRTLTPAERISEWLGPELLEPALTGLHAVLGREDLPTLDQIVTSYAESRRWNFIHPMLASLLERINRGEAIDQLGADRLIALRIALHHEYMGDRADLSSVTAILETHIRGLGAMEKYARLLVEPYLARGADHITGLHGLLNSVEERALMRRLADEWLLSFKDMHRVAEAELVDFLCGEQAYPILAPLAQERLSGDLGTDERRYAWLTTLFLSDFASGADAIGDVDEARRELFWHFRHRLGFSRRGEEQLAVVSPEQLEWVVRKFRPIIPVAQMPMGSSVGDTNDWDATQAMRHFIERLARDASSDAAQLLRGLAAAPRDQWSDFLLSAADEQRSARREAAFLGLSFDGLKSVLSAGAPSTVEDLQVIVSWALRAFQTKLRGSDTDLVEKYYDATGRPHGEDYCTDRLIEDLEPLLAPFDVGRTPQRDMPAGKRADIVFTAGDFEFVRAGAKLHH
;
A
#
# COMPACT_ATOMS: atom_id res chain seq x y z
N MET A 1 32.63 31.15 1.53
CA MET A 1 31.85 31.18 0.26
C MET A 1 30.56 30.45 0.57
N LYS A 2 29.40 31.13 0.61
CA LYS A 2 28.10 30.46 0.88
C LYS A 2 27.88 29.42 -0.22
N MET A 3 27.80 28.14 0.14
CA MET A 3 27.52 27.07 -0.82
C MET A 3 26.02 27.10 -1.13
N TYR A 4 25.68 27.17 -2.41
CA TYR A 4 24.32 27.27 -2.92
C TYR A 4 23.87 25.88 -3.38
N VAL A 5 22.69 25.43 -2.96
CA VAL A 5 22.10 24.17 -3.41
C VAL A 5 21.23 24.47 -4.63
N PRO A 6 21.44 23.80 -5.78
CA PRO A 6 20.62 24.01 -6.99
C PRO A 6 19.12 23.94 -6.70
N ARG A 7 18.35 24.85 -7.30
CA ARG A 7 16.93 25.02 -7.04
C ARG A 7 16.10 24.70 -8.27
N THR A 8 14.88 24.23 -8.00
CA THR A 8 13.89 23.91 -9.02
C THR A 8 12.72 24.87 -8.91
N LEU A 9 12.19 25.33 -10.04
CA LEU A 9 11.05 26.24 -10.13
C LEU A 9 9.95 25.63 -10.96
N THR A 10 8.70 26.02 -10.71
CA THR A 10 7.53 25.53 -11.45
C THR A 10 6.67 26.68 -11.97
N HIS A 11 6.02 26.49 -13.12
CA HIS A 11 4.96 27.38 -13.59
C HIS A 11 3.80 26.62 -14.23
N ALA A 12 2.61 27.22 -14.19
CA ALA A 12 1.42 26.67 -14.85
C ALA A 12 1.41 27.00 -16.35
N THR A 13 0.88 26.08 -17.16
CA THR A 13 0.62 26.25 -18.60
C THR A 13 -0.86 26.51 -18.87
N ALA A 14 -1.22 26.94 -20.08
CA ALA A 14 -2.62 27.23 -20.46
C ALA A 14 -3.56 26.01 -20.44
N SER A 15 -3.01 24.80 -20.25
CA SER A 15 -3.73 23.52 -20.13
C SER A 15 -3.69 22.94 -18.70
N ASP A 16 -3.47 23.77 -17.68
CA ASP A 16 -3.35 23.41 -16.25
C ASP A 16 -2.22 22.40 -15.90
N GLY A 17 -1.28 22.16 -16.81
CA GLY A 17 -0.07 21.36 -16.54
C GLY A 17 1.02 22.19 -15.85
N LEU A 18 1.65 21.65 -14.81
CA LEU A 18 2.84 22.23 -14.17
C LEU A 18 4.10 21.85 -14.97
N VAL A 19 4.90 22.85 -15.33
CA VAL A 19 6.20 22.66 -15.98
C VAL A 19 7.31 23.04 -15.00
N THR A 20 8.32 22.18 -14.91
CA THR A 20 9.48 22.32 -14.02
C THR A 20 10.68 22.88 -14.78
N ILE A 21 11.37 23.84 -14.18
CA ILE A 21 12.52 24.56 -14.75
C ILE A 21 13.66 24.58 -13.71
N ALA A 22 14.90 24.33 -14.14
CA ALA A 22 16.08 24.49 -13.27
C ALA A 22 16.46 25.96 -13.11
N ASP A 23 17.07 26.33 -11.99
CA ASP A 23 17.49 27.71 -11.71
C ASP A 23 18.39 28.31 -12.80
N ASP A 24 19.37 27.56 -13.33
CA ASP A 24 20.26 28.03 -14.38
C ASP A 24 19.55 28.39 -15.70
N ASP A 25 18.35 27.83 -15.95
CA ASP A 25 17.56 28.07 -17.17
C ASP A 25 16.72 29.36 -17.09
N ILE A 26 16.55 29.97 -15.92
CA ILE A 26 15.70 31.16 -15.73
C ILE A 26 16.11 32.29 -16.69
N LEU A 27 17.42 32.52 -16.83
CA LEU A 27 17.97 33.57 -17.67
C LEU A 27 17.86 33.24 -19.16
N ALA A 28 17.66 31.96 -19.54
CA ALA A 28 17.47 31.54 -20.93
C ALA A 28 16.03 31.72 -21.45
N LEU A 29 15.05 31.99 -20.58
CA LEU A 29 13.62 32.04 -20.93
C LEU A 29 13.17 33.17 -21.89
N GLY A 30 14.05 34.11 -22.22
CA GLY A 30 13.78 35.18 -23.21
C GLY A 30 12.80 36.28 -22.80
N ARG A 31 12.07 36.14 -21.69
CA ARG A 31 11.05 37.11 -21.19
C ARG A 31 11.30 37.56 -19.75
N ALA A 32 10.54 38.55 -19.28
CA ALA A 32 10.54 38.97 -17.87
C ALA A 32 9.98 37.86 -16.97
N ALA A 33 10.55 37.68 -15.79
CA ALA A 33 10.15 36.62 -14.85
C ALA A 33 9.92 37.14 -13.43
N ILE A 34 8.94 36.56 -12.74
CA ILE A 34 8.60 36.85 -11.35
C ILE A 34 8.84 35.58 -10.54
N ILE A 35 9.83 35.61 -9.65
CA ILE A 35 10.15 34.50 -8.76
C ILE A 35 9.31 34.66 -7.48
N LEU A 36 8.34 33.78 -7.36
CA LEU A 36 7.43 33.66 -6.23
C LEU A 36 7.90 32.55 -5.29
N GLY A 37 7.77 32.79 -3.99
CA GLY A 37 8.07 31.76 -3.01
C GLY A 37 7.82 32.23 -1.58
N GLU A 38 7.77 31.27 -0.66
CA GLU A 38 7.59 31.50 0.77
C GLU A 38 8.75 32.30 1.40
N PRO A 39 8.55 32.89 2.58
CA PRO A 39 9.64 33.48 3.34
C PRO A 39 10.72 32.43 3.68
N GLY A 40 12.00 32.78 3.56
CA GLY A 40 13.11 31.87 3.87
C GLY A 40 13.38 30.74 2.85
N ILE A 41 12.58 30.60 1.80
CA ILE A 41 12.70 29.55 0.77
C ILE A 41 13.96 29.65 -0.12
N GLY A 42 14.73 30.75 0.01
CA GLY A 42 15.99 30.99 -0.72
C GLY A 42 15.88 31.88 -1.96
N LYS A 43 14.86 32.74 -2.09
CA LYS A 43 14.71 33.66 -3.24
C LYS A 43 15.91 34.59 -3.44
N SER A 44 16.40 35.22 -2.37
CA SER A 44 17.56 36.11 -2.42
C SER A 44 18.84 35.34 -2.75
N ASP A 45 19.06 34.16 -2.15
CA ASP A 45 20.23 33.33 -2.48
C ASP A 45 20.19 32.84 -3.94
N LEU A 46 18.99 32.56 -4.49
CA LEU A 46 18.80 32.27 -5.91
C LEU A 46 19.15 33.48 -6.79
N LEU A 47 18.67 34.68 -6.48
CA LEU A 47 19.04 35.89 -7.23
C LEU A 47 20.54 36.20 -7.11
N GLU A 48 21.17 35.97 -5.96
CA GLU A 48 22.62 36.07 -5.77
C GLU A 48 23.39 35.03 -6.60
N HIS A 49 22.86 33.81 -6.76
CA HIS A 49 23.42 32.79 -7.64
C HIS A 49 23.32 33.20 -9.11
N LEU A 50 22.14 33.63 -9.56
CA LEU A 50 21.92 34.12 -10.92
C LEU A 50 22.81 35.34 -11.25
N ALA A 51 23.07 36.21 -10.27
CA ALA A 51 23.94 37.37 -10.41
C ALA A 51 25.41 37.02 -10.71
N ARG A 52 25.81 35.74 -10.57
CA ARG A 52 27.15 35.26 -10.95
C ARG A 52 27.29 35.03 -12.45
N GLN A 53 26.18 34.94 -13.19
CA GLN A 53 26.19 34.78 -14.63
C GLN A 53 26.53 36.12 -15.33
N PRO A 54 27.27 36.10 -16.46
CA PRO A 54 27.60 37.32 -17.20
C PRO A 54 26.34 38.05 -17.70
N ASN A 55 26.40 39.38 -17.81
CA ASN A 55 25.30 40.25 -18.23
C ASN A 55 24.09 40.29 -17.27
N THR A 56 24.31 40.12 -15.97
CA THR A 56 23.26 40.27 -14.93
C THR A 56 23.63 41.35 -13.92
N ILE A 57 22.63 42.07 -13.42
CA ILE A 57 22.82 43.14 -12.43
C ILE A 57 21.83 42.96 -11.28
N LEU A 58 22.32 42.71 -10.07
CA LEU A 58 21.49 42.54 -8.88
C LEU A 58 21.31 43.86 -8.11
N ARG A 59 20.07 44.19 -7.79
CA ARG A 59 19.65 45.32 -6.95
C ARG A 59 18.47 44.91 -6.07
N SER A 60 18.37 45.48 -4.88
CA SER A 60 17.11 45.39 -4.13
C SER A 60 16.05 46.30 -4.75
N ALA A 61 14.77 45.96 -4.59
CA ALA A 61 13.66 46.75 -5.11
C ALA A 61 13.69 48.19 -4.58
N SER A 62 14.00 48.38 -3.31
CA SER A 62 14.14 49.71 -2.70
C SER A 62 15.29 50.52 -3.33
N ALA A 63 16.49 49.94 -3.44
CA ALA A 63 17.64 50.62 -4.04
C ALA A 63 17.42 50.93 -5.53
N PHE A 64 16.67 50.09 -6.24
CA PHE A 64 16.32 50.32 -7.63
C PHE A 64 15.33 51.48 -7.78
N VAL A 65 14.28 51.52 -6.97
CA VAL A 65 13.26 52.58 -7.00
C VAL A 65 13.84 53.95 -6.65
N GLU A 66 14.81 54.01 -5.75
CA GLU A 66 15.44 55.27 -5.30
C GLU A 66 16.56 55.76 -6.23
N HIS A 67 16.92 55.00 -7.27
CA HIS A 67 18.04 55.37 -8.12
C HIS A 67 17.72 56.61 -8.98
N PRO A 68 18.55 57.68 -8.94
CA PRO A 68 18.24 58.96 -9.59
C PRO A 68 18.34 58.93 -11.12
N SER A 69 18.99 57.92 -11.71
CA SER A 69 19.16 57.79 -13.16
C SER A 69 19.19 56.32 -13.58
N PRO A 70 18.04 55.63 -13.62
CA PRO A 70 18.00 54.18 -13.82
C PRO A 70 18.51 53.73 -15.21
N ARG A 71 18.54 54.62 -16.22
CA ARG A 71 19.15 54.34 -17.54
C ARG A 71 20.65 54.05 -17.49
N THR A 72 21.35 54.51 -16.44
CA THR A 72 22.79 54.23 -16.29
C THR A 72 23.05 52.91 -15.58
N LEU A 73 22.01 52.22 -15.10
CA LEU A 73 22.15 50.99 -14.34
C LEU A 73 22.28 49.75 -15.22
N VAL A 74 21.69 49.75 -16.42
CA VAL A 74 21.53 48.54 -17.24
C VAL A 74 21.60 48.94 -18.72
N THR A 75 22.41 48.23 -19.49
CA THR A 75 22.43 48.31 -20.97
C THR A 75 21.38 47.36 -21.56
N HIS A 76 20.96 47.57 -22.82
CA HIS A 76 19.93 46.72 -23.45
C HIS A 76 20.27 45.21 -23.51
N SER A 77 21.55 44.84 -23.34
CA SER A 77 22.02 43.45 -23.32
C SER A 77 22.07 42.81 -21.92
N GLU A 78 21.82 43.58 -20.86
CA GLU A 78 21.91 43.12 -19.47
C GLU A 78 20.52 42.81 -18.87
N ILE A 79 20.47 41.82 -17.98
CA ILE A 79 19.25 41.41 -17.27
C ILE A 79 19.30 41.98 -15.85
N LEU A 80 18.26 42.71 -15.46
CA LEU A 80 18.15 43.29 -14.13
C LEU A 80 17.48 42.31 -13.15
N LEU A 81 18.21 41.89 -12.13
CA LEU A 81 17.70 41.08 -11.03
C LEU A 81 17.28 42.01 -9.89
N ILE A 82 15.99 42.02 -9.57
CA ILE A 82 15.39 42.89 -8.57
C ILE A 82 14.93 42.03 -7.39
N ASP A 83 15.56 42.19 -6.23
CA ASP A 83 15.27 41.40 -5.04
C ASP A 83 14.35 42.15 -4.05
N GLY A 84 13.31 41.48 -3.56
CA GLY A 84 12.52 41.92 -2.42
C GLY A 84 11.45 42.98 -2.74
N LEU A 85 10.54 42.71 -3.68
CA LEU A 85 9.37 43.59 -3.89
C LEU A 85 8.52 43.76 -2.62
N ASP A 86 8.40 42.69 -1.83
CA ASP A 86 7.71 42.66 -0.54
C ASP A 86 8.34 43.63 0.48
N GLU A 87 9.66 43.80 0.45
CA GLU A 87 10.36 44.75 1.33
C GLU A 87 10.03 46.21 0.97
N LEU A 88 9.81 46.50 -0.31
CA LEU A 88 9.39 47.83 -0.77
C LEU A 88 7.94 48.14 -0.37
N ALA A 89 7.05 47.14 -0.40
CA ALA A 89 5.66 47.26 0.03
C ALA A 89 5.54 47.65 1.51
N ALA A 90 6.47 47.20 2.35
CA ALA A 90 6.51 47.50 3.78
C ALA A 90 7.04 48.92 4.10
N LEU A 91 7.74 49.59 3.17
CA LEU A 91 8.47 50.85 3.43
C LEU A 91 7.76 52.12 2.94
N LYS A 92 6.78 52.05 2.02
CA LYS A 92 6.16 53.23 1.38
C LYS A 92 4.62 53.17 1.36
N GLU A 93 3.96 54.32 1.56
CA GLU A 93 2.55 54.52 1.20
C GLU A 93 2.42 54.65 -0.32
N GLY A 94 2.01 53.57 -1.00
CA GLY A 94 1.82 53.55 -2.46
C GLY A 94 1.88 52.14 -3.03
N ASP A 95 1.64 52.00 -4.33
CA ASP A 95 1.75 50.71 -5.02
C ASP A 95 3.23 50.40 -5.36
N PRO A 96 3.83 49.36 -4.74
CA PRO A 96 5.24 49.02 -4.92
C PRO A 96 5.53 48.52 -6.35
N ILE A 97 4.59 47.83 -6.99
CA ILE A 97 4.73 47.32 -8.36
C ILE A 97 4.80 48.48 -9.34
N ASN A 98 3.86 49.42 -9.21
CA ASN A 98 3.82 50.63 -10.03
C ASN A 98 5.06 51.53 -9.83
N SER A 99 5.71 51.45 -8.67
CA SER A 99 6.95 52.19 -8.39
C SER A 99 8.16 51.56 -9.07
N VAL A 100 8.26 50.22 -9.04
CA VAL A 100 9.30 49.47 -9.77
C VAL A 100 9.10 49.59 -11.28
N LEU A 101 7.86 49.44 -11.76
CA LEU A 101 7.52 49.53 -13.19
C LEU A 101 7.86 50.91 -13.77
N ARG A 102 7.57 52.00 -13.04
CA ARG A 102 7.99 53.35 -13.43
C ARG A 102 9.50 53.47 -13.63
N GLN A 103 10.31 52.86 -12.77
CA GLN A 103 11.77 52.87 -12.95
C GLN A 103 12.27 51.95 -14.04
N LEU A 104 11.61 50.82 -14.28
CA LEU A 104 11.89 49.96 -15.44
C LEU A 104 11.63 50.70 -16.75
N ILE A 105 10.51 51.42 -16.87
CA ILE A 105 10.20 52.27 -18.02
C ILE A 105 11.24 53.38 -18.17
N ALA A 106 11.57 54.07 -17.08
CA ALA A 106 12.58 55.12 -17.09
C ALA A 106 13.96 54.58 -17.53
N ALA A 107 14.31 53.35 -17.16
CA ALA A 107 15.54 52.63 -17.57
C ALA A 107 15.57 52.23 -19.05
N GLY A 108 14.46 52.35 -19.79
CA GLY A 108 14.36 51.89 -21.18
C GLY A 108 13.91 50.44 -21.30
N THR A 109 13.04 49.98 -20.39
CA THR A 109 12.39 48.65 -20.38
C THR A 109 13.36 47.47 -20.54
N PRO A 110 14.41 47.37 -19.70
CA PRO A 110 15.31 46.22 -19.74
C PRO A 110 14.58 44.95 -19.31
N ARG A 111 15.09 43.78 -19.73
CA ARG A 111 14.59 42.49 -19.22
C ARG A 111 14.91 42.38 -17.73
N PHE A 112 13.97 41.87 -16.95
CA PHE A 112 14.14 41.76 -15.50
C PHE A 112 13.67 40.42 -14.93
N VAL A 113 14.23 40.08 -13.77
CA VAL A 113 13.74 39.02 -12.87
C VAL A 113 13.44 39.66 -11.53
N LEU A 114 12.21 39.54 -11.04
CA LEU A 114 11.76 40.15 -9.79
C LEU A 114 11.42 39.08 -8.76
N SER A 115 11.99 39.12 -7.57
CA SER A 115 11.55 38.25 -6.46
C SER A 115 10.45 38.93 -5.64
N CYS A 116 9.45 38.15 -5.23
CA CYS A 116 8.38 38.60 -4.34
C CYS A 116 7.85 37.44 -3.49
N ARG A 117 7.26 37.76 -2.33
CA ARG A 117 6.39 36.82 -1.61
C ARG A 117 5.10 36.60 -2.40
N VAL A 118 4.55 35.39 -2.32
CA VAL A 118 3.26 35.06 -2.98
C VAL A 118 2.13 35.95 -2.46
N ALA A 119 2.09 36.25 -1.15
CA ALA A 119 1.06 37.06 -0.52
C ALA A 119 1.04 38.53 -0.99
N ASP A 120 2.21 39.08 -1.30
CA ASP A 120 2.35 40.48 -1.74
C ASP A 120 2.20 40.65 -3.26
N TRP A 121 2.13 39.52 -3.99
CA TRP A 121 2.01 39.50 -5.44
C TRP A 121 0.54 39.57 -5.90
N ARG A 122 0.12 40.75 -6.38
CA ARG A 122 -1.24 41.03 -6.89
C ARG A 122 -1.44 40.51 -8.32
N SER A 123 -1.32 39.18 -8.48
CA SER A 123 -1.13 38.48 -9.74
C SER A 123 -1.96 38.99 -10.94
N ALA A 124 -3.27 39.18 -10.81
CA ALA A 124 -4.11 39.62 -11.95
C ALA A 124 -3.81 41.05 -12.43
N ILE A 125 -3.64 41.99 -11.50
CA ILE A 125 -3.42 43.42 -11.80
C ILE A 125 -1.97 43.63 -12.24
N ALA A 126 -1.02 43.05 -11.51
CA ALA A 126 0.41 43.17 -11.78
C ALA A 126 0.80 42.62 -13.15
N ARG A 127 0.24 41.46 -13.55
CA ARG A 127 0.47 40.89 -14.89
C ARG A 127 0.00 41.83 -15.98
N GLN A 128 -1.18 42.43 -15.81
CA GLN A 128 -1.77 43.32 -16.81
C GLN A 128 -0.93 44.59 -16.98
N GLU A 129 -0.55 45.24 -15.87
CA GLU A 129 0.29 46.45 -15.89
C GLU A 129 1.64 46.19 -16.56
N ILE A 130 2.31 45.08 -16.25
CA ILE A 130 3.60 44.73 -16.89
C ILE A 130 3.40 44.40 -18.37
N SER A 131 2.33 43.66 -18.72
CA SER A 131 2.07 43.26 -20.12
C SER A 131 1.81 44.47 -21.03
N VAL A 132 1.16 45.52 -20.53
CA VAL A 132 0.89 46.74 -21.29
C VAL A 132 2.18 47.46 -21.70
N GLU A 133 3.16 47.51 -20.81
CA GLU A 133 4.41 48.25 -21.02
C GLU A 133 5.49 47.42 -21.74
N TYR A 134 5.52 46.10 -21.52
CA TYR A 134 6.51 45.19 -22.12
C TYR A 134 6.02 44.47 -23.38
N GLY A 135 4.72 44.53 -23.71
CA GLY A 135 4.12 43.84 -24.85
C GLY A 135 3.97 42.31 -24.68
N GLU A 136 4.47 41.76 -23.58
CA GLU A 136 4.41 40.33 -23.25
C GLU A 136 4.10 40.14 -21.76
N THR A 137 3.38 39.06 -21.43
CA THR A 137 3.05 38.73 -20.04
C THR A 137 4.27 38.15 -19.32
N PRO A 138 4.65 38.68 -18.13
CA PRO A 138 5.77 38.15 -17.38
C PRO A 138 5.47 36.72 -16.91
N LEU A 139 6.50 35.88 -16.88
CA LEU A 139 6.38 34.51 -16.41
C LEU A 139 6.44 34.46 -14.89
N GLU A 140 5.41 33.91 -14.25
CA GLU A 140 5.44 33.62 -12.82
C GLU A 140 6.06 32.23 -12.57
N LEU A 141 7.19 32.20 -11.88
CA LEU A 141 7.92 31.00 -11.49
C LEU A 141 7.80 30.83 -9.97
N ARG A 142 7.38 29.66 -9.50
CA ARG A 142 7.31 29.32 -8.07
C ARG A 142 8.53 28.49 -7.66
N LEU A 143 9.27 28.95 -6.66
CA LEU A 143 10.42 28.20 -6.14
C LEU A 143 9.97 26.99 -5.33
N SER A 144 10.45 25.80 -5.69
CA SER A 144 10.12 24.55 -5.00
C SER A 144 10.85 24.42 -3.64
N PRO A 145 10.27 23.71 -2.65
CA PRO A 145 10.97 23.32 -1.42
C PRO A 145 12.23 22.48 -1.70
N PHE A 146 13.11 22.34 -0.71
CA PHE A 146 14.17 21.32 -0.76
C PHE A 146 13.58 19.92 -0.80
N SER A 147 14.27 18.99 -1.48
CA SER A 147 14.09 17.55 -1.29
C SER A 147 14.83 17.05 -0.05
N GLN A 148 14.57 15.81 0.39
CA GLN A 148 15.25 15.23 1.56
C GLN A 148 16.77 15.15 1.32
N ALA A 149 17.18 14.84 0.08
CA ALA A 149 18.58 14.84 -0.33
C ALA A 149 19.20 16.24 -0.26
N ASP A 150 18.48 17.27 -0.72
CA ASP A 150 18.92 18.67 -0.62
C ASP A 150 19.07 19.11 0.85
N ALA A 151 18.13 18.70 1.70
CA ALA A 151 18.14 19.01 3.13
C ALA A 151 19.34 18.38 3.85
N VAL A 152 19.61 17.09 3.60
CA VAL A 152 20.79 16.40 4.12
C VAL A 152 22.07 17.04 3.61
N SER A 153 22.14 17.34 2.31
CA SER A 153 23.30 18.01 1.71
C SER A 153 23.53 19.40 2.32
N PHE A 154 22.46 20.17 2.55
CA PHE A 154 22.53 21.50 3.16
C PHE A 154 23.02 21.42 4.62
N LEU A 155 22.41 20.56 5.44
CA LEU A 155 22.80 20.38 6.85
C LEU A 155 24.21 19.81 7.02
N ALA A 156 24.65 18.91 6.13
CA ALA A 156 25.99 18.33 6.18
C ALA A 156 27.11 19.38 6.08
N THR A 157 26.83 20.53 5.45
CA THR A 157 27.77 21.66 5.39
C THR A 157 27.88 22.44 6.70
N MET A 158 26.90 22.29 7.60
CA MET A 158 26.81 23.02 8.85
C MET A 158 27.24 22.17 10.05
N LEU A 159 26.95 20.87 10.07
CA LEU A 159 27.11 20.04 11.28
C LEU A 159 28.51 19.41 11.39
N GLU A 160 29.10 19.47 12.60
CA GLU A 160 30.34 18.76 12.96
C GLU A 160 30.08 17.24 12.99
N GLY A 161 30.20 16.60 11.81
CA GLY A 161 29.85 15.19 11.57
C GLY A 161 29.33 14.91 10.15
N GLY A 162 29.12 15.96 9.35
CA GLY A 162 28.83 15.84 7.92
C GLY A 162 27.50 15.13 7.64
N VAL A 163 27.50 14.24 6.64
CA VAL A 163 26.28 13.60 6.11
C VAL A 163 25.60 12.68 7.13
N ALA A 164 26.34 11.98 7.98
CA ALA A 164 25.77 11.04 8.95
C ALA A 164 24.92 11.76 10.01
N THR A 165 25.47 12.82 10.62
CA THR A 165 24.73 13.64 11.59
C THR A 165 23.56 14.37 10.95
N ALA A 166 23.75 14.90 9.73
CA ALA A 166 22.67 15.54 8.97
C ALA A 166 21.51 14.59 8.68
N ARG A 167 21.80 13.33 8.31
CA ARG A 167 20.80 12.30 8.10
C ARG A 167 20.06 11.98 9.39
N GLY A 168 20.77 11.79 10.50
CA GLY A 168 20.15 11.53 11.80
C GLY A 168 19.19 12.65 12.25
N VAL A 169 19.53 13.91 11.97
CA VAL A 169 18.63 15.05 12.25
C VAL A 169 17.37 15.01 11.39
N VAL A 170 17.51 14.76 10.08
CA VAL A 170 16.36 14.64 9.15
C VAL A 170 15.46 13.45 9.53
N GLU A 171 16.05 12.29 9.81
CA GLU A 171 15.32 11.10 10.27
C GLU A 171 14.59 11.36 11.59
N THR A 172 15.19 12.11 12.53
CA THR A 172 14.54 12.49 13.79
C THR A 172 13.32 13.39 13.55
N LEU A 173 13.39 14.32 12.58
CA LEU A 173 12.25 15.18 12.22
C LEU A 173 11.12 14.38 11.55
N ASP A 174 11.48 13.43 10.68
CA ASP A 174 10.52 12.54 10.02
C ASP A 174 9.82 11.62 11.05
N GLN A 175 10.60 11.00 11.95
CA GLN A 175 10.07 10.16 13.05
C GLN A 175 9.13 10.92 13.99
N ARG A 176 9.34 12.24 14.15
CA ARG A 176 8.52 13.10 15.01
C ARG A 176 7.35 13.78 14.29
N GLY A 177 7.12 13.43 13.01
CA GLY A 177 5.99 13.91 12.21
C GLY A 177 6.09 15.39 11.80
N VAL A 178 7.31 15.89 11.63
CA VAL A 178 7.60 17.28 11.21
C VAL A 178 8.55 17.34 10.01
N GLY A 179 8.55 16.30 9.17
CA GLY A 179 9.40 16.20 7.98
C GLY A 179 9.27 17.38 7.00
N GLU A 180 8.08 17.99 6.86
CA GLU A 180 7.92 19.14 5.97
C GLU A 180 8.75 20.39 6.39
N LEU A 181 9.21 20.45 7.65
CA LEU A 181 10.05 21.55 8.15
C LEU A 181 11.43 21.60 7.48
N TRP A 182 11.96 20.47 7.00
CA TRP A 182 13.26 20.47 6.31
C TRP A 182 13.18 20.99 4.87
N GLY A 183 11.98 21.19 4.30
CA GLY A 183 11.80 21.74 2.96
C GLY A 183 12.19 23.22 2.83
N ASN A 184 12.28 23.95 3.95
CA ASN A 184 12.64 25.38 3.98
C ASN A 184 14.11 25.57 4.42
N PRO A 185 15.00 26.11 3.56
CA PRO A 185 16.42 26.27 3.85
C PRO A 185 16.72 27.10 5.10
N LEU A 186 15.94 28.15 5.36
CA LEU A 186 16.13 28.99 6.54
C LEU A 186 15.72 28.27 7.82
N THR A 187 14.65 27.46 7.78
CA THR A 187 14.24 26.59 8.89
C THR A 187 15.32 25.55 9.18
N LEU A 188 15.85 24.90 8.15
CA LEU A 188 16.97 23.97 8.27
C LEU A 188 18.22 24.60 8.86
N LYS A 189 18.57 25.82 8.42
CA LYS A 189 19.74 26.53 8.95
C LYS A 189 19.62 26.71 10.47
N LEU A 190 18.42 27.08 10.95
CA LEU A 190 18.16 27.30 12.36
C LEU A 190 18.13 25.97 13.14
N LEU A 191 17.56 24.90 12.56
CA LEU A 191 17.65 23.54 13.12
C LEU A 191 19.10 23.03 13.18
N GLY A 192 19.91 23.35 12.18
CA GLY A 192 21.34 23.05 12.15
C GLY A 192 22.12 23.81 13.22
N GLU A 193 21.84 25.10 13.42
CA GLU A 193 22.43 25.90 14.50
C GLU A 193 22.07 25.35 15.90
N ILE A 194 20.85 24.82 16.08
CA ILE A 194 20.43 24.16 17.32
C ILE A 194 21.17 22.83 17.51
N ALA A 195 21.29 22.03 16.46
CA ALA A 195 21.99 20.75 16.51
C ALA A 195 23.50 20.91 16.79
N GLN A 196 24.08 22.11 16.64
CA GLN A 196 25.45 22.44 17.05
C GLN A 196 25.57 22.87 18.53
N GLN A 197 24.48 23.22 19.21
CA GLN A 197 24.55 23.66 20.60
C GLN A 197 24.66 22.47 21.56
N PRO A 198 25.53 22.53 22.59
CA PRO A 198 25.65 21.46 23.60
C PRO A 198 24.38 21.20 24.42
N ALA A 199 23.40 22.10 24.37
CA ALA A 199 22.05 21.89 24.87
C ALA A 199 21.20 21.28 23.72
N ALA A 200 21.10 19.95 23.76
CA ALA A 200 20.56 19.08 22.73
C ALA A 200 19.24 19.53 22.08
N VAL A 201 19.04 19.09 20.83
CA VAL A 201 17.72 18.98 20.16
C VAL A 201 16.66 18.60 21.21
N PRO A 202 15.54 19.34 21.33
CA PRO A 202 14.55 19.11 22.38
C PRO A 202 14.18 17.63 22.54
N GLN A 203 14.23 17.12 23.77
CA GLN A 203 13.99 15.71 24.08
C GLN A 203 12.51 15.30 23.94
N THR A 204 11.60 16.25 24.05
CA THR A 204 10.15 16.05 23.99
C THR A 204 9.55 16.66 22.72
N ARG A 205 8.38 16.15 22.31
CA ARG A 205 7.64 16.68 21.17
C ARG A 205 7.22 18.13 21.42
N ALA A 206 6.67 18.45 22.59
CA ALA A 206 6.27 19.82 22.92
C ALA A 206 7.45 20.79 22.85
N GLY A 207 8.63 20.37 23.33
CA GLY A 207 9.85 21.18 23.28
C GLY A 207 10.28 21.50 21.84
N LEU A 208 10.17 20.52 20.94
CA LEU A 208 10.45 20.71 19.51
C LEU A 208 9.46 21.70 18.87
N PHE A 209 8.16 21.52 19.09
CA PHE A 209 7.13 22.40 18.54
C PHE A 209 7.19 23.82 19.12
N ALA A 210 7.46 23.97 20.42
CA ALA A 210 7.65 25.26 21.07
C ALA A 210 8.81 26.02 20.43
N HIS A 211 9.95 25.35 20.27
CA HIS A 211 11.14 25.95 19.69
C HIS A 211 10.93 26.29 18.21
N ALA A 212 10.41 25.34 17.43
CA ALA A 212 10.14 25.55 16.01
C ALA A 212 9.16 26.71 15.81
N SER A 213 8.10 26.80 16.61
CA SER A 213 7.12 27.90 16.55
C SER A 213 7.76 29.25 16.87
N ARG A 214 8.59 29.33 17.92
CA ARG A 214 9.36 30.54 18.29
C ARG A 214 10.25 31.02 17.14
N VAL A 215 10.93 30.08 16.49
CA VAL A 215 11.81 30.36 15.36
C VAL A 215 11.02 30.83 14.14
N MET A 216 9.94 30.13 13.79
CA MET A 216 9.16 30.41 12.57
C MET A 216 8.45 31.77 12.60
N TRP A 217 7.93 32.20 13.77
CA TRP A 217 7.27 33.52 13.85
C TRP A 217 8.28 34.68 13.79
N ASN A 218 9.45 34.52 14.40
CA ASN A 218 10.45 35.58 14.57
C ASN A 218 11.38 35.66 13.34
N GLU A 219 11.03 36.48 12.35
CA GLU A 219 11.84 36.74 11.16
C GLU A 219 12.79 37.93 11.41
N ARG A 220 13.90 37.73 12.14
CA ARG A 220 14.94 38.76 12.28
C ARG A 220 15.72 38.93 10.98
N ASN A 221 15.27 39.81 10.10
CA ASN A 221 16.03 40.34 8.98
C ASN A 221 16.43 41.80 9.28
N ASP A 222 17.72 42.13 9.21
CA ASP A 222 18.26 43.49 9.45
C ASP A 222 17.64 44.58 8.54
N ARG A 223 16.95 44.18 7.46
CA ARG A 223 16.28 45.07 6.50
C ARG A 223 14.81 45.37 6.82
N GLN A 224 14.20 44.73 7.82
CA GLN A 224 12.75 44.79 8.10
C GLN A 224 12.37 45.44 9.45
N GLU A 225 13.18 46.34 10.02
CA GLU A 225 12.93 47.00 11.33
C GLU A 225 11.55 47.68 11.49
N ARG A 226 10.76 47.86 10.42
CA ARG A 226 9.44 48.55 10.41
C ARG A 226 8.22 47.67 10.05
N SER A 227 8.36 46.35 9.88
CA SER A 227 7.21 45.46 9.60
C SER A 227 6.21 45.40 10.76
N LEU A 228 4.89 45.29 10.47
CA LEU A 228 3.84 45.07 11.48
C LEU A 228 4.08 43.78 12.29
N LEU A 229 4.73 42.77 11.70
CA LEU A 229 5.11 41.54 12.39
C LEU A 229 6.16 41.80 13.49
N ASN A 230 7.08 42.74 13.28
CA ASN A 230 8.13 43.08 14.25
C ASN A 230 7.63 43.95 15.41
N GLN A 231 6.37 44.40 15.36
CA GLN A 231 5.71 45.09 16.46
C GLN A 231 5.03 44.11 17.44
N LEU A 232 4.86 42.84 17.05
CA LEU A 232 4.30 41.81 17.92
C LEU A 232 5.41 41.24 18.82
N ASP A 233 5.09 41.07 20.10
CA ASP A 233 5.88 40.20 20.96
C ASP A 233 5.56 38.72 20.69
N GLU A 234 6.42 37.81 21.16
CA GLU A 234 6.27 36.36 20.97
C GLU A 234 4.89 35.85 21.40
N THR A 235 4.38 36.37 22.51
CA THR A 235 3.13 35.89 23.08
C THR A 235 1.96 36.29 22.20
N SER A 236 1.88 37.55 21.81
CA SER A 236 0.83 38.07 20.91
C SER A 236 0.90 37.41 19.52
N ALA A 237 2.10 37.17 19.00
CA ALA A 237 2.29 36.49 17.72
C ALA A 237 1.80 35.03 17.76
N LEU A 238 2.21 34.25 18.75
CA LEU A 238 1.82 32.85 18.88
C LEU A 238 0.35 32.68 19.28
N ASP A 239 -0.23 33.60 20.05
CA ASP A 239 -1.65 33.60 20.36
C ASP A 239 -2.49 33.91 19.11
N ALA A 240 -2.09 34.87 18.27
CA ALA A 240 -2.74 35.14 17.00
C ALA A 240 -2.65 33.95 16.03
N ALA A 241 -1.47 33.32 15.92
CA ALA A 241 -1.31 32.10 15.12
C ALA A 241 -2.17 30.94 15.65
N GLY A 242 -2.23 30.78 16.97
CA GLY A 242 -3.04 29.76 17.64
C GLY A 242 -4.54 29.97 17.45
N ALA A 243 -5.03 31.22 17.57
CA ALA A 243 -6.43 31.56 17.32
C ALA A 243 -6.84 31.23 15.88
N ILE A 244 -6.03 31.62 14.90
CA ILE A 244 -6.25 31.29 13.48
C ILE A 244 -6.27 29.77 13.28
N SER A 245 -5.30 29.07 13.85
CA SER A 245 -5.15 27.63 13.70
C SER A 245 -6.33 26.85 14.31
N ALA A 246 -6.73 27.19 15.54
CA ALA A 246 -7.89 26.61 16.20
C ALA A 246 -9.17 26.87 15.39
N MET A 247 -9.34 28.11 14.88
CA MET A 247 -10.51 28.48 14.09
C MET A 247 -10.59 27.70 12.77
N LEU A 248 -9.47 27.57 12.03
CA LEU A 248 -9.42 26.77 10.79
C LEU A 248 -9.79 25.30 11.04
N ILE A 249 -9.22 24.70 12.10
CA ILE A 249 -9.45 23.28 12.44
C ILE A 249 -10.91 23.07 12.86
N LEU A 250 -11.42 23.89 13.79
CA LEU A 250 -12.76 23.73 14.34
C LEU A 250 -13.87 24.03 13.33
N ALA A 251 -13.64 24.98 12.42
CA ALA A 251 -14.58 25.32 11.35
C ALA A 251 -14.44 24.41 10.12
N GLY A 252 -13.46 23.52 10.06
CA GLY A 252 -13.16 22.70 8.88
C GLY A 252 -12.77 23.53 7.65
N ALA A 253 -12.14 24.69 7.86
CA ALA A 253 -11.73 25.58 6.78
C ALA A 253 -10.27 25.32 6.35
N GLU A 254 -9.99 25.51 5.07
CA GLU A 254 -8.69 25.18 4.48
C GLU A 254 -7.71 26.36 4.51
N ALA A 255 -8.23 27.59 4.50
CA ALA A 255 -7.40 28.78 4.36
C ALA A 255 -7.99 30.01 5.06
N ILE A 256 -7.15 31.01 5.23
CA ILE A 256 -7.46 32.33 5.79
C ILE A 256 -6.96 33.42 4.84
N THR A 257 -7.70 34.52 4.71
CA THR A 257 -7.33 35.61 3.81
C THR A 257 -7.53 36.98 4.43
N SER A 258 -6.63 37.90 4.08
CA SER A 258 -6.79 39.34 4.32
C SER A 258 -7.29 40.08 3.07
N VAL A 259 -7.52 39.37 1.96
CA VAL A 259 -7.82 39.96 0.66
C VAL A 259 -9.35 40.08 0.47
N PRO A 260 -9.89 41.28 0.17
CA PRO A 260 -11.32 41.49 0.02
C PRO A 260 -12.02 40.60 -1.02
N SER A 261 -11.34 40.24 -2.11
CA SER A 261 -11.91 39.43 -3.20
C SER A 261 -12.21 37.98 -2.83
N ASN A 262 -11.64 37.49 -1.72
CA ASN A 262 -11.81 36.12 -1.25
C ASN A 262 -12.74 36.02 -0.03
N LYS A 263 -13.29 37.15 0.44
CA LYS A 263 -14.23 37.18 1.56
C LYS A 263 -15.52 36.43 1.22
N GLY A 264 -16.00 35.59 2.14
CA GLY A 264 -17.24 34.81 1.99
C GLY A 264 -17.12 33.60 1.04
N ARG A 265 -15.92 33.26 0.55
CA ARG A 265 -15.72 32.00 -0.17
C ARG A 265 -15.83 30.82 0.79
N ARG A 266 -16.44 29.73 0.33
CA ARG A 266 -16.55 28.49 1.11
C ARG A 266 -15.15 27.97 1.43
N GLY A 267 -14.91 27.62 2.70
CA GLY A 267 -13.63 27.08 3.16
C GLY A 267 -12.52 28.12 3.38
N VAL A 268 -12.81 29.42 3.25
CA VAL A 268 -11.84 30.51 3.48
C VAL A 268 -12.36 31.46 4.56
N ILE A 269 -11.56 31.67 5.61
CA ILE A 269 -11.87 32.54 6.75
C ILE A 269 -11.28 33.95 6.53
N ASP A 270 -11.97 35.00 6.99
CA ASP A 270 -11.46 36.37 6.96
C ASP A 270 -10.56 36.64 8.19
N ALA A 271 -9.34 37.14 7.95
CA ALA A 271 -8.41 37.52 9.01
C ALA A 271 -8.97 38.58 9.96
N ALA A 272 -9.86 39.45 9.49
CA ALA A 272 -10.55 40.42 10.33
C ALA A 272 -11.52 39.77 11.32
N GLU A 273 -12.09 38.60 10.98
CA GLU A 273 -12.93 37.85 11.90
C GLU A 273 -12.08 37.19 12.97
N ALA A 274 -10.99 36.52 12.56
CA ALA A 274 -10.03 35.91 13.49
C ALA A 274 -9.47 36.93 14.50
N ALA A 275 -9.23 38.18 14.07
CA ALA A 275 -8.74 39.25 14.95
C ALA A 275 -9.69 39.62 16.10
N ARG A 276 -10.97 39.24 16.03
CA ARG A 276 -11.96 39.47 17.09
C ARG A 276 -11.95 38.40 18.18
N LEU A 277 -11.14 37.34 18.03
CA LEU A 277 -10.91 36.34 19.07
C LEU A 277 -9.95 36.89 20.15
N PRO A 278 -10.04 36.41 21.39
CA PRO A 278 -9.13 36.83 22.46
C PRO A 278 -7.65 36.63 22.09
N GLY A 279 -6.83 37.67 22.25
CA GLY A 279 -5.39 37.63 21.98
C GLY A 279 -5.00 37.55 20.49
N ALA A 280 -5.94 37.75 19.57
CA ALA A 280 -5.73 37.60 18.13
C ALA A 280 -5.59 38.92 17.36
N ASP A 281 -5.37 40.06 18.04
CA ASP A 281 -5.27 41.39 17.39
C ASP A 281 -4.22 41.43 16.26
N GLY A 282 -3.17 40.62 16.37
CA GLY A 282 -2.11 40.45 15.37
C GLY A 282 -2.45 39.51 14.20
N ALA A 283 -3.70 39.04 14.05
CA ALA A 283 -4.08 38.01 13.07
C ALA A 283 -3.67 38.34 11.63
N ALA A 284 -3.83 39.59 11.18
CA ALA A 284 -3.41 39.97 9.83
C ALA A 284 -1.87 40.01 9.68
N ALA A 285 -1.15 40.42 10.73
CA ALA A 285 0.30 40.54 10.70
C ALA A 285 0.99 39.17 10.74
N ILE A 286 0.49 38.22 11.55
CA ILE A 286 1.11 36.91 11.72
C ILE A 286 1.06 36.02 10.47
N LEU A 287 0.12 36.27 9.55
CA LEU A 287 0.04 35.59 8.24
C LEU A 287 1.27 35.82 7.37
N SER A 288 2.05 36.87 7.65
CA SER A 288 3.31 37.14 6.95
C SER A 288 4.51 36.35 7.49
N SER A 289 4.33 35.59 8.59
CA SER A 289 5.38 34.77 9.20
C SER A 289 5.57 33.42 8.51
N ARG A 290 6.61 32.67 8.90
CA ARG A 290 6.86 31.30 8.37
C ARG A 290 5.93 30.23 8.94
N LEU A 291 5.03 30.59 9.85
CA LEU A 291 4.00 29.68 10.34
C LEU A 291 2.90 29.42 9.30
N PHE A 292 2.85 30.25 8.24
CA PHE A 292 1.83 30.17 7.21
C PHE A 292 2.46 30.09 5.81
N THR A 293 1.86 29.28 4.95
CA THR A 293 2.18 29.14 3.52
C THR A 293 0.97 29.55 2.67
N SER A 294 1.17 29.73 1.37
CA SER A 294 0.09 29.99 0.42
C SER A 294 -0.82 28.77 0.26
N ALA A 295 -2.12 29.01 0.24
CA ALA A 295 -3.11 28.02 -0.14
C ALA A 295 -3.22 27.91 -1.67
N SER A 296 -4.02 26.95 -2.15
CA SER A 296 -4.35 26.80 -3.57
C SER A 296 -5.06 28.05 -4.13
N GLU A 297 -5.87 28.70 -3.28
CA GLU A 297 -6.57 29.93 -3.60
C GLU A 297 -5.62 31.15 -3.60
N PRO A 298 -5.55 31.93 -4.70
CA PRO A 298 -4.67 33.09 -4.79
C PRO A 298 -4.96 34.13 -3.70
N GLY A 299 -3.95 34.48 -2.90
CA GLY A 299 -4.08 35.46 -1.80
C GLY A 299 -4.70 34.91 -0.51
N ALA A 300 -4.92 33.60 -0.42
CA ALA A 300 -5.25 32.91 0.82
C ALA A 300 -4.01 32.17 1.37
N MET A 301 -3.94 32.08 2.69
CA MET A 301 -2.86 31.47 3.45
C MET A 301 -3.39 30.28 4.24
N LYS A 302 -2.54 29.32 4.55
CA LYS A 302 -2.83 28.17 5.42
C LYS A 302 -1.64 27.93 6.36
N PRO A 303 -1.81 27.29 7.52
CA PRO A 303 -0.68 26.90 8.36
C PRO A 303 0.32 26.06 7.56
N ILE A 304 1.61 26.18 7.89
CA ILE A 304 2.69 25.44 7.22
C ILE A 304 2.48 23.94 7.26
N HIS A 305 1.96 23.42 8.37
CA HIS A 305 1.61 22.02 8.54
C HIS A 305 0.46 21.86 9.53
N ARG A 306 -0.36 20.82 9.35
CA ARG A 306 -1.52 20.55 10.20
C ARG A 306 -1.14 20.35 11.67
N THR A 307 -0.09 19.59 11.96
CA THR A 307 0.31 19.31 13.35
C THR A 307 0.82 20.56 14.09
N VAL A 308 1.41 21.52 13.36
CA VAL A 308 1.79 22.83 13.92
C VAL A 308 0.54 23.64 14.26
N ALA A 309 -0.47 23.61 13.41
CA ALA A 309 -1.76 24.25 13.65
C ALA A 309 -2.48 23.63 14.87
N GLU A 310 -2.47 22.30 15.01
CA GLU A 310 -3.03 21.59 16.16
C GLU A 310 -2.33 21.97 17.46
N TYR A 311 -0.99 21.99 17.47
CA TYR A 311 -0.19 22.42 18.62
C TYR A 311 -0.48 23.88 19.03
N LEU A 312 -0.42 24.82 18.08
CA LEU A 312 -0.65 26.25 18.36
C LEU A 312 -2.11 26.52 18.75
N GLY A 313 -3.05 25.84 18.09
CA GLY A 313 -4.47 25.93 18.39
C GLY A 313 -4.79 25.46 19.81
N ALA A 314 -4.25 24.31 20.22
CA ALA A 314 -4.45 23.77 21.56
C ALA A 314 -3.81 24.66 22.63
N ARG A 315 -2.59 25.17 22.37
CA ARG A 315 -1.92 26.15 23.25
C ARG A 315 -2.82 27.36 23.50
N TRP A 316 -3.40 27.90 22.44
CA TRP A 316 -4.28 29.07 22.53
C TRP A 316 -5.59 28.73 23.24
N LEU A 317 -6.25 27.62 22.89
CA LEU A 317 -7.49 27.18 23.52
C LEU A 317 -7.32 27.00 25.04
N ALA A 318 -6.31 26.24 25.46
CA ALA A 318 -6.04 25.99 26.88
C ALA A 318 -5.81 27.28 27.68
N ARG A 319 -5.18 28.29 27.06
CA ARG A 319 -4.94 29.59 27.70
C ARG A 319 -6.21 30.40 27.90
N TYR A 320 -7.11 30.38 26.92
CA TYR A 320 -8.34 31.20 26.93
C TYR A 320 -9.58 30.43 27.43
N SER A 321 -9.43 29.14 27.80
CA SER A 321 -10.42 28.36 28.57
C SER A 321 -9.93 28.12 30.00
N SER A 322 -9.88 29.19 30.81
CA SER A 322 -9.23 29.16 32.14
C SER A 322 -10.17 28.84 33.31
N ASP A 323 -11.47 28.71 33.07
CA ASP A 323 -12.46 28.40 34.10
C ASP A 323 -13.20 27.09 33.80
N GLY A 324 -13.75 26.47 34.84
CA GLY A 324 -14.38 25.15 34.71
C GLY A 324 -15.58 25.10 33.75
N LEU A 325 -16.26 26.22 33.47
CA LEU A 325 -17.36 26.25 32.49
C LEU A 325 -16.83 26.35 31.06
N SER A 326 -15.93 27.29 30.77
CA SER A 326 -15.35 27.42 29.42
C SER A 326 -14.63 26.14 28.99
N GLN A 327 -13.95 25.47 29.92
CA GLN A 327 -13.36 24.14 29.72
C GLN A 327 -14.40 23.06 29.39
N ALA A 328 -15.50 22.99 30.16
CA ALA A 328 -16.56 22.01 29.92
C ALA A 328 -17.24 22.23 28.55
N ARG A 329 -17.49 23.50 28.19
CA ARG A 329 -18.05 23.87 26.89
C ARG A 329 -17.10 23.55 25.73
N LEU A 330 -15.81 23.84 25.90
CA LEU A 330 -14.78 23.49 24.92
C LEU A 330 -14.70 21.97 24.70
N MET A 331 -14.69 21.17 25.76
CA MET A 331 -14.65 19.71 25.64
C MET A 331 -15.89 19.16 24.94
N ALA A 332 -17.07 19.71 25.22
CA ALA A 332 -18.30 19.33 24.51
C ALA A 332 -18.27 19.73 23.03
N ALA A 333 -17.65 20.84 22.67
CA ALA A 333 -17.46 21.24 21.27
C ALA A 333 -16.43 20.38 20.52
N LEU A 334 -15.48 19.78 21.24
CA LEU A 334 -14.42 18.94 20.68
C LEU A 334 -14.79 17.46 20.58
N THR A 335 -15.90 17.03 21.20
CA THR A 335 -16.25 15.61 21.33
C THR A 335 -17.68 15.33 20.89
N VAL A 336 -17.88 14.15 20.30
CA VAL A 336 -19.20 13.60 19.98
C VAL A 336 -19.26 12.23 20.62
N ASP A 337 -20.33 11.94 21.38
CA ASP A 337 -20.47 10.72 22.18
C ASP A 337 -19.26 10.47 23.12
N GLY A 338 -18.67 11.53 23.67
CA GLY A 338 -17.58 11.45 24.65
C GLY A 338 -16.18 11.26 24.07
N ALA A 339 -16.01 11.27 22.75
CA ALA A 339 -14.69 11.15 22.12
C ALA A 339 -14.53 12.09 20.91
N PRO A 340 -13.32 12.58 20.60
CA PRO A 340 -13.09 13.50 19.50
C PRO A 340 -13.28 12.83 18.12
N PRO A 341 -13.86 13.55 17.13
CA PRO A 341 -13.79 13.18 15.72
C PRO A 341 -12.34 13.05 15.24
N ALA A 342 -12.10 12.28 14.17
CA ALA A 342 -10.74 11.99 13.67
C ALA A 342 -9.97 13.27 13.33
N SER A 343 -10.66 14.24 12.75
CA SER A 343 -10.11 15.55 12.40
C SER A 343 -9.71 16.41 13.62
N LEU A 344 -10.26 16.16 14.81
CA LEU A 344 -9.96 16.94 16.01
C LEU A 344 -9.01 16.25 16.99
N ARG A 345 -8.66 14.98 16.77
CA ARG A 345 -7.84 14.19 17.71
C ARG A 345 -6.52 14.85 18.06
N GLY A 346 -5.82 15.44 17.09
CA GLY A 346 -4.54 16.11 17.33
C GLY A 346 -4.67 17.37 18.20
N LEU A 347 -5.63 18.24 17.86
CA LEU A 347 -5.94 19.44 18.64
C LEU A 347 -6.35 19.07 20.08
N HIS A 348 -7.23 18.07 20.23
CA HIS A 348 -7.69 17.55 21.51
C HIS A 348 -6.55 16.97 22.35
N ALA A 349 -5.68 16.14 21.75
CA ALA A 349 -4.56 15.50 22.44
C ALA A 349 -3.59 16.52 23.07
N TRP A 350 -3.28 17.61 22.36
CA TRP A 350 -2.39 18.66 22.86
C TRP A 350 -2.94 19.41 24.09
N LEU A 351 -4.26 19.42 24.32
CA LEU A 351 -4.84 20.04 25.50
C LEU A 351 -4.38 19.38 26.80
N ALA A 352 -4.06 18.08 26.78
CA ALA A 352 -3.52 17.39 27.96
C ALA A 352 -2.15 17.92 28.40
N HIS A 353 -1.35 18.42 27.45
CA HIS A 353 -0.06 19.05 27.75
C HIS A 353 -0.24 20.49 28.28
N PHE A 354 -1.16 21.27 27.69
CA PHE A 354 -1.29 22.69 28.03
C PHE A 354 -2.22 23.00 29.21
N SER A 355 -3.09 22.08 29.62
CA SER A 355 -4.01 22.25 30.74
C SER A 355 -4.06 21.03 31.64
N SER A 356 -3.57 21.16 32.86
CA SER A 356 -3.63 20.10 33.89
C SER A 356 -5.07 19.73 34.25
N ASP A 357 -5.99 20.71 34.23
CA ASP A 357 -7.40 20.52 34.57
C ASP A 357 -8.14 19.70 33.50
N LEU A 358 -7.76 19.88 32.24
CA LEU A 358 -8.33 19.13 31.11
C LEU A 358 -7.63 17.78 30.88
N ALA A 359 -6.39 17.61 31.34
CA ALA A 359 -5.56 16.44 31.02
C ALA A 359 -6.24 15.11 31.29
N ARG A 360 -6.90 14.96 32.44
CA ARG A 360 -7.61 13.73 32.77
C ARG A 360 -8.74 13.42 31.78
N ALA A 361 -9.60 14.40 31.50
CA ALA A 361 -10.71 14.23 30.57
C ALA A 361 -10.23 13.94 29.14
N VAL A 362 -9.17 14.61 28.71
CA VAL A 362 -8.54 14.38 27.39
C VAL A 362 -7.99 12.97 27.29
N ILE A 363 -7.28 12.49 28.32
CA ILE A 363 -6.72 11.13 28.37
C ILE A 363 -7.84 10.08 28.40
N GLU A 364 -8.89 10.29 29.19
CA GLU A 364 -10.02 9.35 29.28
C GLU A 364 -10.83 9.29 27.96
N ASN A 365 -11.02 10.42 27.27
CA ASN A 365 -11.79 10.49 26.03
C ASN A 365 -11.06 9.89 24.81
N ASP A 366 -9.73 10.02 24.74
CA ASP A 366 -8.94 9.49 23.63
C ASP A 366 -7.48 9.17 24.03
N PRO A 367 -7.26 8.08 24.79
CA PRO A 367 -5.93 7.77 25.31
C PRO A 367 -4.92 7.48 24.21
N TYR A 368 -5.35 6.81 23.13
CA TYR A 368 -4.46 6.53 22.01
C TYR A 368 -4.18 7.77 21.16
N GLY A 369 -5.11 8.72 21.07
CA GLY A 369 -4.88 10.01 20.44
C GLY A 369 -3.82 10.84 21.16
N VAL A 370 -3.78 10.78 22.51
CA VAL A 370 -2.72 11.41 23.31
C VAL A 370 -1.36 10.80 22.99
N VAL A 371 -1.26 9.47 22.93
CA VAL A 371 -0.02 8.75 22.56
C VAL A 371 0.46 9.14 21.16
N ARG A 372 -0.44 9.18 20.18
CA ARG A 372 -0.10 9.38 18.77
C ARG A 372 0.16 10.85 18.40
N TYR A 373 -0.67 11.77 18.87
CA TYR A 373 -0.69 13.16 18.41
C TYR A 373 -0.19 14.16 19.44
N GLY A 374 -0.33 13.86 20.73
CA GLY A 374 0.09 14.74 21.82
C GLY A 374 1.57 14.62 22.17
N ASP A 375 1.93 15.19 23.31
CA ASP A 375 3.22 14.93 23.98
C ASP A 375 3.00 13.99 25.16
N ALA A 376 3.25 12.70 24.90
CA ALA A 376 3.17 11.66 25.90
C ALA A 376 4.53 11.37 26.56
N ASP A 377 5.58 12.14 26.24
CA ASP A 377 6.91 11.99 26.84
C ASP A 377 7.04 12.69 28.20
N ASP A 378 6.31 13.80 28.40
CA ASP A 378 6.41 14.67 29.58
C ASP A 378 5.24 14.49 30.58
N LEU A 379 4.61 13.31 30.60
CA LEU A 379 3.50 13.01 31.52
C LEU A 379 4.00 12.90 32.96
N THR A 380 3.23 13.40 33.93
CA THR A 380 3.46 13.10 35.35
C THR A 380 3.14 11.64 35.66
N ALA A 381 3.68 11.07 36.74
CA ALA A 381 3.36 9.70 37.15
C ALA A 381 1.85 9.47 37.35
N GLU A 382 1.11 10.48 37.81
CA GLU A 382 -0.35 10.41 37.94
C GLU A 382 -1.05 10.38 36.57
N GLN A 383 -0.65 11.26 35.64
CA GLN A 383 -1.15 11.25 34.27
C GLN A 383 -0.80 9.94 33.54
N GLY A 384 0.38 9.37 33.80
CA GLY A 384 0.78 8.05 33.29
C GLY A 384 -0.14 6.93 33.79
N ARG A 385 -0.56 6.94 35.06
CA ARG A 385 -1.57 5.99 35.58
C ARG A 385 -2.93 6.17 34.93
N TRP A 386 -3.37 7.42 34.73
CA TRP A 386 -4.61 7.70 34.01
C TRP A 386 -4.56 7.17 32.58
N LEU A 387 -3.44 7.40 31.88
CA LEU A 387 -3.24 6.94 30.51
C LEU A 387 -3.25 5.41 30.43
N LEU A 388 -2.53 4.73 31.31
CA LEU A 388 -2.52 3.27 31.35
C LEU A 388 -3.92 2.70 31.61
N THR A 389 -4.64 3.26 32.59
CA THR A 389 -6.02 2.85 32.91
C THR A 389 -6.97 3.09 31.73
N ALA A 390 -6.84 4.23 31.06
CA ALA A 390 -7.66 4.57 29.89
C ALA A 390 -7.34 3.66 28.69
N LEU A 391 -6.07 3.30 28.48
CA LEU A 391 -5.66 2.32 27.47
C LEU A 391 -6.20 0.91 27.78
N GLU A 392 -6.20 0.49 29.04
CA GLU A 392 -6.83 -0.77 29.48
C GLU A 392 -8.34 -0.80 29.22
N GLN A 393 -9.01 0.34 29.42
CA GLN A 393 -10.43 0.47 29.05
C GLN A 393 -10.61 0.46 27.53
N ARG A 394 -9.73 1.14 26.79
CA ARG A 394 -9.78 1.23 25.34
C ARG A 394 -9.65 -0.14 24.67
N GLN A 395 -8.75 -1.02 25.13
CA GLN A 395 -8.64 -2.37 24.58
C GLN A 395 -9.89 -3.23 24.80
N ARG A 396 -10.68 -2.98 25.86
CA ARG A 396 -11.92 -3.72 26.09
C ARG A 396 -13.01 -3.30 25.10
N GLU A 397 -12.99 -2.06 24.65
CA GLU A 397 -13.91 -1.53 23.66
C GLU A 397 -13.48 -1.82 22.23
N ASN A 398 -12.17 -1.80 21.96
CA ASN A 398 -11.57 -2.12 20.68
C ASN A 398 -10.19 -2.77 20.91
N PRO A 399 -10.08 -4.11 20.88
CA PRO A 399 -8.79 -4.82 21.01
C PRO A 399 -7.80 -4.49 19.89
N PHE A 400 -8.28 -4.01 18.74
CA PHE A 400 -7.51 -3.65 17.55
C PHE A 400 -7.28 -2.14 17.42
N PHE A 401 -7.37 -1.36 18.50
CA PHE A 401 -7.32 0.12 18.49
C PHE A 401 -6.09 0.75 17.80
N ARG A 402 -5.02 -0.03 17.58
CA ARG A 402 -3.75 0.37 16.93
C ARG A 402 -3.53 -0.28 15.55
N ALA A 403 -4.45 -1.10 15.03
CA ALA A 403 -4.24 -1.89 13.82
C ALA A 403 -3.90 -1.08 12.54
N GLU A 404 -4.31 0.20 12.47
CA GLU A 404 -4.00 1.12 11.37
C GLU A 404 -2.71 1.94 11.57
N ASP A 405 -2.01 1.76 12.70
CA ASP A 405 -0.84 2.55 13.07
C ASP A 405 0.23 1.72 13.79
N TRP A 406 1.06 1.08 12.97
CA TRP A 406 2.19 0.27 13.41
C TRP A 406 3.47 1.08 13.67
N GLY A 407 3.42 2.41 13.56
CA GLY A 407 4.55 3.29 13.87
C GLY A 407 4.97 3.10 15.33
N ALA A 408 6.27 3.04 15.60
CA ALA A 408 6.79 2.94 16.97
C ALA A 408 6.53 4.28 17.71
N HIS A 409 5.56 4.27 18.63
CA HIS A 409 5.26 5.41 19.49
C HIS A 409 5.98 5.20 20.82
N VAL A 410 7.18 5.78 20.95
CA VAL A 410 7.86 5.80 22.25
C VAL A 410 7.08 6.71 23.17
N VAL A 411 6.59 6.17 24.28
CA VAL A 411 5.84 6.93 25.30
C VAL A 411 6.69 7.00 26.56
N LYS A 412 7.66 7.92 26.59
CA LYS A 412 8.57 8.03 27.75
C LYS A 412 7.82 8.32 29.05
N GLY A 413 6.67 9.00 28.97
CA GLY A 413 5.82 9.29 30.11
C GLY A 413 5.17 8.05 30.75
N LEU A 414 5.15 6.89 30.08
CA LEU A 414 4.74 5.63 30.72
C LEU A 414 5.94 4.88 31.34
N ALA A 415 7.15 5.17 30.90
CA ALA A 415 8.38 4.51 31.32
C ALA A 415 9.01 5.16 32.57
N GLN A 416 8.20 5.36 33.61
CA GLN A 416 8.61 5.96 34.89
C GLN A 416 8.76 4.89 36.00
N ASN A 417 9.70 5.08 36.92
CA ASN A 417 9.96 4.13 38.01
C ASN A 417 8.73 3.91 38.93
N GLU A 418 7.91 4.93 39.09
CA GLU A 418 6.68 4.91 39.88
C GLU A 418 5.59 4.02 39.28
N LEU A 419 5.69 3.69 37.98
CA LEU A 419 4.72 2.90 37.21
C LEU A 419 5.17 1.45 37.00
N VAL A 420 6.33 1.04 37.52
CA VAL A 420 6.89 -0.32 37.31
C VAL A 420 5.88 -1.42 37.66
N ASP A 421 5.21 -1.32 38.81
CA ASP A 421 4.25 -2.34 39.24
C ASP A 421 2.97 -2.34 38.39
N ASP A 422 2.53 -1.15 37.94
CA ASP A 422 1.39 -1.03 37.03
C ASP A 422 1.71 -1.64 35.66
N LEU A 423 2.89 -1.32 35.10
CA LEU A 423 3.37 -1.89 33.84
C LEU A 423 3.52 -3.40 33.93
N ARG A 424 4.16 -3.91 35.00
CA ARG A 424 4.32 -5.36 35.22
C ARG A 424 2.97 -6.06 35.20
N ARG A 425 1.97 -5.52 35.90
CA ARG A 425 0.62 -6.06 35.93
C ARG A 425 0.04 -6.17 34.52
N VAL A 426 0.15 -5.12 33.70
CA VAL A 426 -0.47 -5.10 32.37
C VAL A 426 0.26 -6.00 31.36
N ILE A 427 1.60 -5.97 31.33
CA ILE A 427 2.35 -6.76 30.33
C ILE A 427 2.30 -8.27 30.61
N THR A 428 2.11 -8.68 31.87
CA THR A 428 2.04 -10.10 32.28
C THR A 428 0.64 -10.67 32.30
N ASP A 429 -0.41 -9.83 32.25
CA ASP A 429 -1.80 -10.27 32.22
C ASP A 429 -2.11 -10.99 30.89
N PRO A 430 -2.59 -12.26 30.94
CA PRO A 430 -3.01 -13.00 29.75
C PRO A 430 -4.15 -12.34 28.97
N GLU A 431 -5.02 -11.56 29.64
CA GLU A 431 -6.16 -10.89 29.01
C GLU A 431 -5.78 -9.59 28.30
N THR A 432 -4.53 -9.14 28.44
CA THR A 432 -4.04 -7.96 27.71
C THR A 432 -3.95 -8.31 26.22
N SER A 433 -4.60 -7.48 25.40
CA SER A 433 -4.55 -7.57 23.95
C SER A 433 -3.14 -7.37 23.42
N PHE A 434 -2.84 -8.02 22.29
CA PHE A 434 -1.60 -7.85 21.56
C PHE A 434 -1.24 -6.38 21.30
N HIS A 435 -2.22 -5.53 20.93
CA HIS A 435 -1.98 -4.12 20.62
C HIS A 435 -1.58 -3.28 21.84
N LEU A 436 -2.15 -3.54 23.02
CA LEU A 436 -1.76 -2.84 24.23
C LEU A 436 -0.39 -3.31 24.72
N ARG A 437 -0.16 -4.63 24.79
CA ARG A 437 1.11 -5.16 25.29
C ARG A 437 2.28 -4.78 24.40
N SER A 438 2.15 -4.91 23.08
CA SER A 438 3.18 -4.45 22.13
C SER A 438 3.45 -2.95 22.23
N LEU A 439 2.43 -2.10 22.39
CA LEU A 439 2.60 -0.66 22.63
C LEU A 439 3.43 -0.37 23.89
N LEU A 440 3.14 -1.07 24.99
CA LEU A 440 3.87 -0.87 26.26
C LEU A 440 5.32 -1.38 26.16
N LEU A 441 5.54 -2.54 25.55
CA LEU A 441 6.89 -3.10 25.34
C LEU A 441 7.76 -2.19 24.45
N GLU A 442 7.20 -1.68 23.36
CA GLU A 442 7.89 -0.69 22.51
C GLU A 442 8.13 0.63 23.27
N GLY A 443 7.17 1.06 24.11
CA GLY A 443 7.23 2.31 24.87
C GLY A 443 8.28 2.35 25.98
N ILE A 444 8.61 1.21 26.60
CA ILE A 444 9.63 1.13 27.66
C ILE A 444 11.07 0.99 27.12
N LYS A 445 11.25 0.74 25.81
CA LYS A 445 12.57 0.51 25.20
C LYS A 445 13.51 1.68 25.49
N GLY A 446 14.70 1.37 26.01
CA GLY A 446 15.73 2.37 26.36
C GLY A 446 15.48 3.16 27.65
N SER A 447 14.47 2.78 28.45
CA SER A 447 14.21 3.40 29.76
C SER A 447 14.87 2.63 30.92
N GLU A 448 15.04 3.31 32.06
CA GLU A 448 15.54 2.70 33.30
C GLU A 448 14.59 1.63 33.88
N VAL A 449 13.30 1.71 33.54
CA VAL A 449 12.25 0.76 33.98
C VAL A 449 12.52 -0.66 33.47
N VAL A 450 13.16 -0.80 32.31
CA VAL A 450 13.51 -2.10 31.72
C VAL A 450 14.31 -2.95 32.71
N LYS A 451 15.20 -2.33 33.50
CA LYS A 451 16.00 -3.05 34.51
C LYS A 451 15.13 -3.72 35.57
N ALA A 452 14.06 -3.06 36.00
CA ALA A 452 13.13 -3.59 37.01
C ALA A 452 12.14 -4.63 36.43
N LEU A 453 11.89 -4.59 35.12
CA LEU A 453 11.03 -5.53 34.39
C LEU A 453 11.80 -6.67 33.71
N ALA A 454 13.13 -6.68 33.79
CA ALA A 454 14.00 -7.65 33.13
C ALA A 454 13.56 -9.13 33.31
N PRO A 455 13.18 -9.59 34.53
CA PRO A 455 12.68 -10.96 34.71
C PRO A 455 11.39 -11.23 33.94
N ASP A 456 10.45 -10.27 33.93
CA ASP A 456 9.16 -10.38 33.25
C ASP A 456 9.35 -10.40 31.72
N LEU A 457 10.19 -9.50 31.20
CA LEU A 457 10.52 -9.42 29.78
C LEU A 457 11.22 -10.69 29.28
N ARG A 458 12.09 -11.30 30.10
CA ARG A 458 12.73 -12.58 29.76
C ARG A 458 11.71 -13.70 29.63
N VAL A 459 10.66 -13.72 30.46
CA VAL A 459 9.57 -14.71 30.34
C VAL A 459 8.78 -14.51 29.03
N ILE A 460 8.49 -13.26 28.67
CA ILE A 460 7.79 -12.94 27.41
C ILE A 460 8.64 -13.38 26.21
N MET A 461 9.90 -12.94 26.13
CA MET A 461 10.84 -13.28 25.06
C MET A 461 10.98 -14.79 24.84
N MET A 462 11.09 -15.57 25.92
CA MET A 462 11.35 -17.01 25.91
C MET A 462 10.08 -17.88 25.81
N SER A 463 8.89 -17.30 25.67
CA SER A 463 7.65 -18.08 25.62
C SER A 463 7.50 -18.81 24.29
N GLU A 464 7.18 -20.10 24.35
CA GLU A 464 6.83 -20.91 23.16
C GLU A 464 5.31 -21.02 22.93
N ASP A 465 4.51 -20.40 23.80
CA ASP A 465 3.05 -20.41 23.69
C ASP A 465 2.58 -19.22 22.85
N GLU A 466 2.44 -19.43 21.55
CA GLU A 466 1.96 -18.44 20.57
C GLU A 466 0.53 -17.96 20.88
N SER A 467 -0.26 -18.72 21.66
CA SER A 467 -1.58 -18.27 22.12
C SER A 467 -1.50 -17.21 23.23
N LYS A 468 -0.35 -17.13 23.92
CA LYS A 468 -0.11 -16.20 25.03
C LYS A 468 0.65 -14.94 24.60
N TYR A 469 1.71 -15.11 23.81
CA TYR A 469 2.53 -14.00 23.30
C TYR A 469 2.85 -14.21 21.83
N ALA A 470 2.48 -13.25 20.99
CA ALA A 470 2.79 -13.26 19.57
C ALA A 470 4.27 -12.87 19.33
N TYR A 471 4.80 -13.25 18.17
CA TYR A 471 6.18 -12.95 17.75
C TYR A 471 6.65 -11.54 18.08
N ARG A 472 5.88 -10.52 17.67
CA ARG A 472 6.27 -9.10 17.83
C ARG A 472 6.36 -8.66 19.29
N GLU A 473 5.62 -9.29 20.20
CA GLU A 473 5.74 -9.01 21.64
C GLU A 473 7.01 -9.63 22.20
N ARG A 474 7.37 -10.82 21.74
CA ARG A 474 8.63 -11.50 22.10
C ARG A 474 9.82 -10.69 21.61
N ASP A 475 9.78 -10.23 20.35
CA ASP A 475 10.77 -9.36 19.72
C ASP A 475 10.91 -8.02 20.48
N ALA A 476 9.82 -7.30 20.72
CA ALA A 476 9.86 -6.03 21.46
C ALA A 476 10.42 -6.17 22.89
N ALA A 477 10.10 -7.28 23.58
CA ALA A 477 10.70 -7.60 24.87
C ALA A 477 12.21 -7.86 24.75
N ALA A 478 12.62 -8.62 23.73
CA ALA A 478 14.02 -8.96 23.47
C ALA A 478 14.86 -7.72 23.13
N SER A 479 14.39 -6.88 22.21
CA SER A 479 15.05 -5.60 21.88
C SER A 479 15.12 -4.64 23.06
N SER A 480 14.15 -4.68 23.98
CA SER A 480 14.20 -3.89 25.22
C SER A 480 15.33 -4.39 26.14
N LEU A 481 15.45 -5.71 26.30
CA LEU A 481 16.51 -6.33 27.09
C LEU A 481 17.91 -6.08 26.52
N LEU A 482 18.06 -6.08 25.18
CA LEU A 482 19.33 -5.75 24.51
C LEU A 482 19.87 -4.37 24.94
N GLY A 483 18.99 -3.40 25.20
CA GLY A 483 19.37 -2.05 25.64
C GLY A 483 20.04 -1.99 27.02
N LEU A 484 19.93 -3.02 27.86
CA LEU A 484 20.60 -3.09 29.17
C LEU A 484 22.10 -3.44 29.05
N GLY A 485 22.53 -3.91 27.88
CA GLY A 485 23.92 -4.24 27.56
C GLY A 485 24.36 -5.64 28.00
N ASP A 486 25.50 -6.07 27.47
CA ASP A 486 26.00 -7.46 27.54
C ASP A 486 26.40 -7.95 28.94
N LYS A 487 26.39 -7.07 29.96
CA LYS A 487 26.78 -7.45 31.34
C LYS A 487 25.64 -8.04 32.16
N GLU A 488 24.39 -7.78 31.77
CA GLU A 488 23.20 -8.23 32.49
C GLU A 488 22.68 -9.58 31.95
N PHE A 489 23.02 -9.93 30.69
CA PHE A 489 22.55 -11.15 30.03
C PHE A 489 23.65 -11.88 29.26
N ASP A 490 23.67 -13.20 29.39
CA ASP A 490 24.48 -14.10 28.53
C ASP A 490 23.71 -14.36 27.22
N TRP A 491 23.92 -13.47 26.24
CA TRP A 491 23.29 -13.58 24.92
C TRP A 491 23.64 -14.88 24.19
N PRO A 492 24.90 -15.37 24.20
CA PRO A 492 25.22 -16.70 23.67
C PRO A 492 24.40 -17.84 24.28
N GLU A 493 24.20 -17.85 25.60
CA GLU A 493 23.35 -18.87 26.26
C GLU A 493 21.87 -18.76 25.85
N ILE A 494 21.34 -17.54 25.79
CA ILE A 494 19.94 -17.27 25.40
C ILE A 494 19.70 -17.73 23.96
N ILE A 495 20.56 -17.33 23.03
CA ILE A 495 20.46 -17.74 21.61
C ILE A 495 20.65 -19.26 21.48
N GLY A 496 21.58 -19.86 22.23
CA GLY A 496 21.73 -21.31 22.30
C GLY A 496 20.50 -22.04 22.83
N THR A 497 19.62 -21.36 23.57
CA THR A 497 18.34 -21.92 24.03
C THR A 497 17.27 -21.75 22.96
N LEU A 498 17.14 -20.56 22.37
CA LEU A 498 16.18 -20.27 21.31
C LEU A 498 16.38 -21.17 20.07
N THR A 499 17.63 -21.46 19.72
CA THR A 499 17.98 -22.33 18.57
C THR A 499 17.61 -23.80 18.77
N LYS A 500 17.38 -24.25 20.01
CA LYS A 500 16.93 -25.62 20.31
C LYS A 500 15.41 -25.78 20.27
N SER A 501 14.67 -24.67 20.17
CA SER A 501 13.22 -24.69 20.07
C SER A 501 12.78 -25.22 18.72
N THR A 502 11.63 -25.90 18.67
CA THR A 502 11.01 -26.34 17.41
C THR A 502 10.20 -25.22 16.74
N SER A 503 9.85 -24.15 17.49
CA SER A 503 9.10 -23.00 17.02
C SER A 503 9.92 -22.16 16.04
N GLU A 504 9.34 -21.81 14.89
CA GLU A 504 9.96 -20.93 13.90
C GLU A 504 10.21 -19.54 14.48
N ASP A 505 9.25 -19.01 15.26
CA ASP A 505 9.36 -17.73 15.94
C ASP A 505 10.59 -17.69 16.87
N SER A 506 10.87 -18.77 17.61
CA SER A 506 12.05 -18.85 18.47
C SER A 506 13.35 -18.83 17.67
N THR A 507 13.45 -19.63 16.60
CA THR A 507 14.67 -19.68 15.78
C THR A 507 14.88 -18.40 14.97
N ARG A 508 13.79 -17.73 14.58
CA ARG A 508 13.81 -16.45 13.89
C ARG A 508 14.29 -15.34 14.83
N LEU A 509 13.74 -15.29 16.05
CA LEU A 509 14.15 -14.33 17.08
C LEU A 509 15.65 -14.48 17.41
N ALA A 510 16.20 -15.70 17.40
CA ALA A 510 17.63 -15.91 17.57
C ALA A 510 18.47 -15.21 16.49
N ILE A 511 18.05 -15.29 15.22
CA ILE A 511 18.73 -14.63 14.09
C ILE A 511 18.64 -13.10 14.18
N GLU A 512 17.45 -12.57 14.48
CA GLU A 512 17.22 -11.13 14.62
C GLU A 512 18.00 -10.56 15.82
N LEU A 513 18.06 -11.26 16.95
CA LEU A 513 18.86 -10.86 18.10
C LEU A 513 20.37 -10.86 17.82
N MET A 514 20.88 -11.84 17.07
CA MET A 514 22.28 -11.83 16.63
C MET A 514 22.59 -10.62 15.76
N ASP A 515 21.67 -10.30 14.84
CA ASP A 515 21.78 -9.12 13.97
C ASP A 515 21.78 -7.80 14.75
N GLU A 516 20.86 -7.63 15.71
CA GLU A 516 20.76 -6.41 16.52
C GLU A 516 21.95 -6.24 17.49
N SER A 517 22.46 -7.34 18.05
CA SER A 517 23.54 -7.30 19.04
C SER A 517 24.95 -7.23 18.44
N GLY A 518 25.12 -7.61 17.16
CA GLY A 518 26.40 -7.70 16.47
C GLY A 518 26.94 -9.14 16.43
N TYR A 519 27.24 -9.62 15.22
CA TYR A 519 27.70 -11.00 15.00
C TYR A 519 29.08 -11.29 15.63
N GLU A 520 29.90 -10.28 15.91
CA GLU A 520 31.23 -10.41 16.54
C GLU A 520 31.22 -11.00 17.95
N LYS A 521 30.05 -11.01 18.60
CA LYS A 521 29.86 -11.53 19.95
C LYS A 521 29.62 -13.05 20.00
N PHE A 522 29.38 -13.68 18.85
CA PHE A 522 28.98 -15.07 18.78
C PHE A 522 30.05 -15.92 18.14
N GLU A 523 30.29 -17.09 18.74
CA GLU A 523 31.13 -18.11 18.13
C GLU A 523 30.53 -18.54 16.78
N PRO A 524 31.35 -18.73 15.73
CA PRO A 524 30.88 -19.14 14.40
C PRO A 524 29.98 -20.37 14.42
N GLN A 525 30.24 -21.30 15.35
CA GLN A 525 29.44 -22.51 15.55
C GLN A 525 28.00 -22.21 15.96
N LEU A 526 27.78 -21.20 16.80
CA LEU A 526 26.45 -20.81 17.26
C LEU A 526 25.67 -20.11 16.14
N ILE A 527 26.33 -19.26 15.34
CA ILE A 527 25.73 -18.61 14.17
C ILE A 527 25.29 -19.67 13.16
N ALA A 528 26.16 -20.63 12.84
CA ALA A 528 25.83 -21.74 11.95
C ALA A 528 24.65 -22.57 12.49
N THR A 529 24.65 -22.90 13.79
CA THR A 529 23.55 -23.63 14.42
C THR A 529 22.23 -22.88 14.32
N ALA A 530 22.24 -21.55 14.51
CA ALA A 530 21.04 -20.73 14.40
C ALA A 530 20.47 -20.71 12.98
N VAL A 531 21.33 -20.61 11.96
CA VAL A 531 20.94 -20.67 10.55
C VAL A 531 20.27 -22.02 10.24
N LEU A 532 20.87 -23.14 10.66
CA LEU A 532 20.32 -24.47 10.41
C LEU A 532 19.04 -24.74 11.18
N ALA A 533 18.93 -24.25 12.41
CA ALA A 533 17.72 -24.32 13.22
C ALA A 533 16.58 -23.53 12.56
N GLN A 534 16.86 -22.33 12.02
CA GLN A 534 15.86 -21.54 11.29
C GLN A 534 15.36 -22.24 10.02
N LEU A 535 16.25 -22.95 9.33
CA LEU A 535 15.91 -23.77 8.17
C LEU A 535 15.17 -25.08 8.53
N GLY A 536 15.06 -25.42 9.82
CA GLY A 536 14.35 -26.61 10.27
C GLY A 536 15.04 -27.93 9.88
N VAL A 537 16.36 -27.93 9.64
CA VAL A 537 17.11 -29.10 9.11
C VAL A 537 16.92 -30.37 9.95
N GLU A 538 16.77 -30.23 11.27
CA GLU A 538 16.58 -31.35 12.20
C GLU A 538 15.10 -31.68 12.48
N LEU A 539 14.15 -30.95 11.88
CA LEU A 539 12.72 -31.16 12.08
C LEU A 539 12.13 -32.24 11.15
N PRO A 540 11.04 -32.92 11.56
CA PRO A 540 10.22 -33.75 10.67
C PRO A 540 9.65 -32.97 9.48
N PRO A 541 9.41 -33.62 8.31
CA PRO A 541 8.88 -32.96 7.11
C PRO A 541 7.57 -32.17 7.34
N ASP A 542 6.66 -32.70 8.15
CA ASP A 542 5.38 -32.03 8.46
C ASP A 542 5.52 -30.73 9.25
N LEU A 543 6.65 -30.54 9.94
CA LEU A 543 7.00 -29.28 10.62
C LEU A 543 7.92 -28.40 9.75
N GLN A 544 8.63 -28.96 8.77
CA GLN A 544 9.39 -28.22 7.77
C GLN A 544 8.46 -27.49 6.79
N GLU A 545 7.42 -28.17 6.28
CA GLU A 545 6.39 -27.58 5.41
C GLU A 545 5.65 -26.38 6.03
N ARG A 546 5.66 -26.26 7.37
CA ARG A 546 5.01 -25.17 8.10
C ARG A 546 5.88 -23.90 8.24
N ARG A 547 7.17 -23.97 7.89
CA ARG A 547 8.10 -22.83 8.03
C ARG A 547 7.98 -21.86 6.86
N SER A 548 8.12 -20.56 7.12
CA SER A 548 7.97 -19.50 6.11
C SER A 548 9.05 -19.53 5.02
N SER A 549 8.63 -19.32 3.77
CA SER A 549 9.49 -19.15 2.59
C SER A 549 10.07 -17.74 2.43
N SER A 550 9.82 -16.82 3.36
CA SER A 550 10.37 -15.45 3.35
C SER A 550 11.62 -15.39 4.22
N SER A 551 12.77 -15.71 3.63
CA SER A 551 14.03 -15.91 4.36
C SER A 551 14.45 -14.71 5.19
N ILE A 552 14.68 -14.91 6.49
CA ILE A 552 15.36 -13.94 7.38
C ILE A 552 16.90 -14.01 7.24
N LEU A 553 17.43 -15.02 6.53
CA LEU A 553 18.86 -15.29 6.41
C LEU A 553 19.63 -14.23 5.60
N TYR A 554 18.92 -13.35 4.88
CA TYR A 554 19.56 -12.19 4.25
C TYR A 554 20.19 -11.23 5.27
N LEU A 555 19.69 -11.17 6.52
CA LEU A 555 20.29 -10.35 7.58
C LEU A 555 21.72 -10.82 7.86
N VAL A 556 21.86 -12.12 8.15
CA VAL A 556 23.14 -12.77 8.43
C VAL A 556 24.09 -12.65 7.23
N SER A 557 23.62 -13.07 6.04
CA SER A 557 24.49 -13.16 4.86
C SER A 557 25.00 -11.82 4.36
N ARG A 558 24.28 -10.71 4.62
CA ARG A 558 24.70 -9.36 4.20
C ARG A 558 25.50 -8.59 5.25
N ARG A 559 25.27 -8.84 6.54
CA ARG A 559 25.85 -8.03 7.63
C ARG A 559 26.99 -8.71 8.37
N LEU A 560 27.25 -10.00 8.14
CA LEU A 560 28.49 -10.61 8.61
C LEU A 560 29.72 -9.86 8.08
N GLU A 561 30.66 -9.56 8.97
CA GLU A 561 31.98 -9.02 8.61
C GLU A 561 32.78 -10.07 7.83
N VAL A 562 33.59 -9.64 6.86
CA VAL A 562 34.31 -10.54 5.93
C VAL A 562 35.20 -11.54 6.67
N ASP A 563 35.80 -11.12 7.79
CA ASP A 563 36.65 -11.98 8.62
C ASP A 563 35.88 -13.10 9.33
N GLN A 564 34.57 -12.95 9.54
CA GLN A 564 33.71 -13.96 10.16
C GLN A 564 33.12 -14.94 9.15
N ILE A 565 33.06 -14.57 7.86
CA ILE A 565 32.42 -15.39 6.83
C ILE A 565 33.07 -16.77 6.72
N GLU A 566 34.39 -16.83 6.63
CA GLU A 566 35.12 -18.09 6.48
C GLU A 566 34.91 -19.05 7.68
N PRO A 567 35.08 -18.62 8.95
CA PRO A 567 34.75 -19.45 10.10
C PRO A 567 33.29 -19.92 10.16
N VAL A 568 32.33 -19.09 9.74
CA VAL A 568 30.89 -19.47 9.72
C VAL A 568 30.62 -20.49 8.62
N LEU A 569 31.20 -20.32 7.42
CA LEU A 569 31.10 -21.30 6.35
C LEU A 569 31.72 -22.65 6.76
N ASP A 570 32.87 -22.63 7.43
CA ASP A 570 33.51 -23.84 7.99
C ASP A 570 32.59 -24.54 9.01
N ALA A 571 31.94 -23.78 9.90
CA ALA A 571 31.01 -24.31 10.89
C ALA A 571 29.73 -24.90 10.24
N VAL A 572 29.16 -24.24 9.23
CA VAL A 572 28.01 -24.76 8.47
C VAL A 572 28.38 -26.07 7.77
N ALA A 573 29.54 -26.12 7.11
CA ALA A 573 30.04 -27.33 6.45
C ALA A 573 30.35 -28.47 7.42
N GLN A 574 30.77 -28.15 8.65
CA GLN A 574 30.98 -29.16 9.69
C GLN A 574 29.66 -29.73 10.21
N LEU A 575 28.64 -28.90 10.44
CA LEU A 575 27.32 -29.32 10.92
C LEU A 575 26.53 -30.05 9.83
N MET A 576 26.70 -29.64 8.57
CA MET A 576 26.02 -30.19 7.41
C MET A 576 27.00 -30.39 6.26
N PRO A 577 27.71 -31.54 6.23
CA PRO A 577 28.74 -31.80 5.22
C PRO A 577 28.18 -32.04 3.81
N ALA A 578 26.89 -32.36 3.69
CA ALA A 578 26.17 -32.48 2.43
C ALA A 578 24.66 -32.29 2.65
N LEU A 579 23.96 -31.80 1.64
CA LEU A 579 22.50 -31.73 1.61
C LEU A 579 21.88 -33.14 1.45
N PRO A 580 20.87 -33.53 2.25
CA PRO A 580 20.14 -34.79 2.06
C PRO A 580 19.47 -34.88 0.68
N GLU A 581 19.50 -36.06 0.04
CA GLU A 581 18.89 -36.33 -1.28
C GLU A 581 17.35 -36.23 -1.29
N ASP A 582 16.72 -36.23 -0.12
CA ASP A 582 15.29 -36.12 0.12
C ASP A 582 14.87 -34.77 0.75
N ALA A 583 15.80 -33.84 0.99
CA ALA A 583 15.47 -32.53 1.53
C ALA A 583 14.49 -31.75 0.63
N GLU A 584 13.57 -31.02 1.28
CA GLU A 584 12.58 -30.17 0.63
C GLU A 584 13.24 -29.09 -0.25
N TYR A 585 12.52 -28.66 -1.29
CA TYR A 585 13.03 -27.72 -2.28
C TYR A 585 13.34 -26.35 -1.67
N GLU A 586 12.48 -25.87 -0.78
CA GLU A 586 12.60 -24.59 -0.08
C GLU A 586 13.86 -24.54 0.78
N LEU A 587 14.07 -25.56 1.62
CA LEU A 587 15.28 -25.71 2.46
C LEU A 587 16.54 -25.70 1.59
N ARG A 588 16.54 -26.48 0.50
CA ARG A 588 17.66 -26.54 -0.45
C ARG A 588 17.96 -25.19 -1.08
N SER A 589 16.93 -24.49 -1.52
CA SER A 589 17.05 -23.19 -2.16
C SER A 589 17.61 -22.14 -1.22
N GLU A 590 17.08 -22.06 0.00
CA GLU A 590 17.49 -21.07 0.99
C GLU A 590 18.92 -21.28 1.46
N LEU A 591 19.28 -22.52 1.81
CA LEU A 591 20.64 -22.85 2.22
C LEU A 591 21.65 -22.60 1.09
N THR A 592 21.32 -23.02 -0.13
CA THR A 592 22.18 -22.79 -1.30
C THR A 592 22.42 -21.30 -1.52
N THR A 593 21.36 -20.50 -1.43
CA THR A 593 21.43 -19.04 -1.61
C THR A 593 22.27 -18.39 -0.51
N PHE A 594 22.07 -18.77 0.76
CA PHE A 594 22.84 -18.27 1.88
C PHE A 594 24.35 -18.56 1.75
N VAL A 595 24.71 -19.81 1.45
CA VAL A 595 26.11 -20.23 1.32
C VAL A 595 26.76 -19.61 0.09
N ALA A 596 26.09 -19.60 -1.07
CA ALA A 596 26.61 -19.00 -2.29
C ALA A 596 26.89 -17.50 -2.11
N HIS A 597 25.96 -16.76 -1.49
CA HIS A 597 26.13 -15.33 -1.24
C HIS A 597 27.37 -15.05 -0.35
N LEU A 598 27.55 -15.83 0.71
CA LEU A 598 28.71 -15.71 1.59
C LEU A 598 30.03 -16.03 0.88
N ILE A 599 30.08 -17.07 0.04
CA ILE A 599 31.26 -17.40 -0.76
C ILE A 599 31.59 -16.22 -1.68
N VAL A 600 30.62 -15.68 -2.41
CA VAL A 600 30.80 -14.55 -3.34
C VAL A 600 31.36 -13.33 -2.62
N ARG A 601 30.84 -12.99 -1.43
CA ARG A 601 31.37 -11.89 -0.60
C ARG A 601 32.80 -12.13 -0.15
N LEU A 602 33.14 -13.35 0.27
CA LEU A 602 34.49 -13.70 0.72
C LEU A 602 35.52 -13.61 -0.42
N VAL A 603 35.20 -14.21 -1.57
CA VAL A 603 36.13 -14.30 -2.72
C VAL A 603 36.37 -12.95 -3.41
N ALA A 604 35.50 -11.97 -3.18
CA ALA A 604 35.73 -10.59 -3.63
C ALA A 604 36.92 -9.94 -2.91
N GLU A 605 37.23 -10.36 -1.69
CA GLU A 605 38.28 -9.78 -0.84
C GLU A 605 39.51 -10.68 -0.72
N ARG A 606 39.33 -12.01 -0.64
CA ARG A 606 40.44 -12.97 -0.50
C ARG A 606 40.14 -14.34 -1.06
N ASP A 607 41.18 -15.02 -1.55
CA ASP A 607 41.07 -16.38 -2.09
C ASP A 607 41.08 -17.43 -0.95
N PRO A 608 40.04 -18.28 -0.81
CA PRO A 608 40.04 -19.40 0.13
C PRO A 608 40.94 -20.55 -0.35
N THR A 609 41.28 -21.46 0.56
CA THR A 609 42.02 -22.68 0.16
C THR A 609 41.11 -23.62 -0.66
N PRO A 610 41.67 -24.41 -1.60
CA PRO A 610 40.90 -25.37 -2.40
C PRO A 610 40.03 -26.31 -1.56
N ALA A 611 40.58 -26.83 -0.46
CA ALA A 611 39.88 -27.77 0.42
C ALA A 611 38.67 -27.11 1.11
N LYS A 612 38.82 -25.86 1.58
CA LYS A 612 37.73 -25.10 2.19
C LYS A 612 36.63 -24.79 1.18
N LEU A 613 36.99 -24.25 0.02
CA LEU A 613 36.02 -23.92 -1.03
C LEU A 613 35.26 -25.17 -1.49
N LEU A 614 35.94 -26.31 -1.67
CA LEU A 614 35.29 -27.57 -2.00
C LEU A 614 34.30 -28.02 -0.91
N SER A 615 34.64 -27.85 0.37
CA SER A 615 33.74 -28.20 1.47
C SER A 615 32.46 -27.36 1.47
N TRP A 616 32.54 -26.06 1.15
CA TRP A 616 31.38 -25.18 1.11
C TRP A 616 30.51 -25.42 -0.14
N LEU A 617 31.14 -25.66 -1.30
CA LEU A 617 30.43 -25.93 -2.57
C LEU A 617 29.57 -27.20 -2.52
N ARG A 618 29.89 -28.17 -1.64
CA ARG A 618 29.06 -29.38 -1.45
C ARG A 618 27.67 -29.10 -0.89
N ILE A 619 27.49 -27.93 -0.31
CA ILE A 619 26.24 -27.46 0.30
C ILE A 619 25.41 -26.64 -0.72
N THR A 620 25.97 -26.34 -1.90
CA THR A 620 25.35 -25.49 -2.94
C THR A 620 25.17 -26.23 -4.28
N PRO A 621 24.40 -27.33 -4.35
CA PRO A 621 24.24 -28.07 -5.60
C PRO A 621 23.59 -27.20 -6.70
N HIS A 622 24.11 -27.33 -7.93
CA HIS A 622 23.84 -26.48 -9.11
C HIS A 622 22.35 -26.39 -9.57
N ARG A 623 21.40 -27.07 -8.91
CA ARG A 623 19.99 -27.15 -9.37
C ARG A 623 18.96 -26.64 -8.38
N SER A 624 19.38 -25.92 -7.36
CA SER A 624 18.54 -25.67 -6.19
C SER A 624 18.16 -24.21 -5.91
N SER A 625 18.73 -23.19 -6.56
CA SER A 625 18.53 -21.77 -6.17
C SER A 625 17.87 -20.87 -7.22
N TYR A 626 17.17 -19.82 -6.75
CA TYR A 626 16.66 -18.69 -7.56
C TYR A 626 17.68 -17.53 -7.71
N ALA A 627 18.82 -17.56 -7.01
CA ALA A 627 19.84 -16.50 -7.00
C ALA A 627 20.83 -16.59 -8.17
N ARG A 628 20.31 -16.33 -9.38
CA ARG A 628 21.09 -16.43 -10.63
C ARG A 628 22.36 -15.58 -10.66
N ASP A 629 22.38 -14.44 -9.95
CA ASP A 629 23.49 -13.50 -9.99
C ASP A 629 24.71 -14.00 -9.18
N ASP A 630 24.49 -14.53 -7.98
CA ASP A 630 25.57 -15.08 -7.13
C ASP A 630 26.15 -16.36 -7.75
N GLU A 631 25.30 -17.20 -8.34
CA GLU A 631 25.73 -18.40 -9.06
C GLU A 631 26.59 -18.05 -10.28
N GLU A 632 26.21 -17.03 -11.06
CA GLU A 632 27.01 -16.56 -12.19
C GLU A 632 28.34 -15.91 -11.72
N ALA A 633 28.33 -15.19 -10.60
CA ALA A 633 29.54 -14.62 -10.00
C ALA A 633 30.52 -15.71 -9.55
N LEU A 634 30.03 -16.73 -8.85
CA LEU A 634 30.82 -17.89 -8.43
C LEU A 634 31.33 -18.70 -9.63
N SER A 635 30.47 -18.88 -10.64
CA SER A 635 30.83 -19.52 -11.90
C SER A 635 31.95 -18.79 -12.63
N ARG A 636 31.95 -17.46 -12.61
CA ARG A 636 33.02 -16.62 -13.16
C ARG A 636 34.30 -16.72 -12.34
N TYR A 637 34.21 -16.63 -11.01
CA TYR A 637 35.36 -16.76 -10.12
C TYR A 637 36.12 -18.08 -10.32
N LEU A 638 35.41 -19.22 -10.36
CA LEU A 638 36.01 -20.54 -10.63
C LEU A 638 36.56 -20.67 -12.06
N ARG A 639 35.98 -19.96 -13.05
CA ARG A 639 36.49 -19.93 -14.42
C ARG A 639 37.82 -19.19 -14.52
N ASP A 640 37.92 -18.04 -13.87
CA ASP A 640 39.08 -17.13 -13.94
C ASP A 640 40.28 -17.60 -13.09
N ARG A 641 40.06 -18.46 -12.09
CA ARG A 641 41.10 -18.99 -11.18
C ARG A 641 41.43 -20.46 -11.48
N HIS A 642 42.07 -20.70 -12.62
CA HIS A 642 42.40 -22.04 -13.10
C HIS A 642 43.19 -22.89 -12.10
N GLU A 643 44.19 -22.34 -11.40
CA GLU A 643 44.99 -23.09 -10.42
C GLU A 643 44.16 -23.57 -9.22
N LEU A 644 43.29 -22.71 -8.70
CA LEU A 644 42.36 -23.04 -7.61
C LEU A 644 41.37 -24.13 -8.05
N ARG A 645 40.78 -23.95 -9.24
CA ARG A 645 39.86 -24.93 -9.85
C ARG A 645 40.54 -26.28 -10.06
N HIS A 646 41.78 -26.30 -10.58
CA HIS A 646 42.56 -27.51 -10.79
C HIS A 646 42.87 -28.22 -9.47
N ALA A 647 43.20 -27.48 -8.41
CA ALA A 647 43.42 -28.07 -7.09
C ALA A 647 42.14 -28.76 -6.54
N ILE A 648 40.96 -28.13 -6.70
CA ILE A 648 39.68 -28.72 -6.30
C ILE A 648 39.37 -29.99 -7.11
N GLN A 649 39.49 -29.89 -8.44
CA GLN A 649 39.30 -31.01 -9.36
C GLN A 649 40.30 -32.15 -9.08
N GLN A 650 41.52 -31.83 -8.68
CA GLN A 650 42.54 -32.80 -8.29
C GLN A 650 42.12 -33.59 -7.05
N THR A 651 41.64 -32.93 -5.99
CA THR A 651 41.12 -33.62 -4.80
C THR A 651 39.95 -34.55 -5.16
N LEU A 652 38.99 -34.08 -5.96
CA LEU A 652 37.84 -34.88 -6.41
C LEU A 652 38.23 -36.10 -7.27
N MET A 653 39.29 -36.00 -8.07
CA MET A 653 39.69 -37.07 -9.00
C MET A 653 40.72 -38.04 -8.43
N PHE A 654 41.69 -37.54 -7.66
CA PHE A 654 42.86 -38.32 -7.25
C PHE A 654 42.80 -38.78 -5.80
N GLU A 655 42.23 -37.98 -4.90
CA GLU A 655 42.26 -38.18 -3.45
C GLU A 655 40.99 -38.85 -2.94
N GLU A 656 39.82 -38.33 -3.31
CA GLU A 656 38.53 -38.91 -2.96
C GLU A 656 38.17 -40.02 -3.97
N ARG A 657 38.35 -41.27 -3.56
CA ARG A 657 38.05 -42.45 -4.39
C ARG A 657 36.85 -43.23 -3.84
N PRO A 658 35.62 -42.70 -3.96
CA PRO A 658 34.43 -43.51 -3.75
C PRO A 658 34.33 -44.57 -4.86
N ASP A 659 33.78 -45.76 -4.57
CA ASP A 659 33.64 -46.85 -5.55
C ASP A 659 32.89 -46.37 -6.82
N GLY A 660 33.58 -46.28 -7.96
CA GLY A 660 33.02 -45.82 -9.24
C GLY A 660 34.06 -45.47 -10.31
N ASP A 661 33.63 -45.37 -11.58
CA ASP A 661 34.47 -44.91 -12.70
C ASP A 661 34.79 -43.40 -12.60
N ALA A 662 35.84 -42.92 -13.28
CA ALA A 662 36.19 -41.50 -13.33
C ALA A 662 35.09 -40.63 -13.97
N TRP A 663 34.27 -41.19 -14.86
CA TRP A 663 33.08 -40.49 -15.37
C TRP A 663 32.11 -40.08 -14.25
N ARG A 664 31.79 -40.99 -13.31
CA ARG A 664 30.98 -40.64 -12.13
C ARG A 664 31.65 -39.58 -11.24
N ARG A 665 32.98 -39.56 -11.15
CA ARG A 665 33.73 -38.53 -10.41
C ARG A 665 33.64 -37.16 -11.07
N ILE A 666 33.74 -37.10 -12.39
CA ILE A 666 33.57 -35.85 -13.17
C ILE A 666 32.14 -35.33 -13.09
N TRP A 667 31.16 -36.24 -13.18
CA TRP A 667 29.75 -35.91 -13.06
C TRP A 667 29.43 -35.37 -11.65
N ARG A 668 29.97 -35.97 -10.59
CA ARG A 668 29.88 -35.44 -9.22
C ARG A 668 30.44 -34.02 -9.08
N GLY A 669 31.54 -33.69 -9.77
CA GLY A 669 32.05 -32.32 -9.81
C GLY A 669 31.04 -31.35 -10.43
N THR A 670 30.37 -31.76 -11.51
CA THR A 670 29.34 -30.96 -12.19
C THR A 670 28.07 -30.79 -11.34
N ASP A 671 27.72 -31.81 -10.55
CA ASP A 671 26.61 -31.75 -9.58
C ASP A 671 26.90 -30.81 -8.40
N ILE A 672 28.16 -30.78 -7.93
CA ILE A 672 28.61 -29.82 -6.91
C ILE A 672 28.51 -28.40 -7.48
N HIS A 673 29.09 -28.15 -8.65
CA HIS A 673 29.00 -26.86 -9.33
C HIS A 673 29.34 -27.00 -10.82
N SER A 674 28.58 -26.35 -11.71
CA SER A 674 28.77 -26.43 -13.18
C SER A 674 30.21 -26.17 -13.64
N SER A 675 30.84 -25.11 -13.12
CA SER A 675 32.24 -24.73 -13.40
C SER A 675 33.31 -25.71 -12.91
N LEU A 676 32.98 -26.74 -12.14
CA LEU A 676 33.93 -27.80 -11.78
C LEU A 676 33.95 -28.94 -12.81
N GLY A 677 33.02 -28.94 -13.79
CA GLY A 677 33.11 -29.81 -14.95
C GLY A 677 34.42 -29.63 -15.70
N LEU A 678 34.98 -30.72 -16.24
CA LEU A 678 36.27 -30.66 -16.92
C LEU A 678 36.13 -30.10 -18.34
N SER A 679 36.82 -29.00 -18.61
CA SER A 679 37.03 -28.51 -19.98
C SER A 679 38.16 -29.29 -20.68
N VAL A 680 38.30 -29.11 -21.99
CA VAL A 680 39.43 -29.67 -22.77
C VAL A 680 40.77 -29.27 -22.15
N GLU A 681 40.91 -28.03 -21.70
CA GLU A 681 42.14 -27.50 -21.10
C GLU A 681 42.44 -28.18 -19.77
N ASP A 682 41.43 -28.43 -18.94
CA ASP A 682 41.58 -29.14 -17.67
C ASP A 682 42.00 -30.60 -17.90
N ILE A 683 41.39 -31.28 -18.88
CA ILE A 683 41.74 -32.66 -19.26
C ILE A 683 43.20 -32.73 -19.71
N VAL A 684 43.64 -31.78 -20.55
CA VAL A 684 45.03 -31.66 -21.00
C VAL A 684 45.97 -31.42 -19.81
N PHE A 685 45.60 -30.56 -18.87
CA PHE A 685 46.36 -30.30 -17.65
C PHE A 685 46.59 -31.58 -16.83
N PHE A 686 45.53 -32.33 -16.50
CA PHE A 686 45.63 -33.55 -15.70
C PHE A 686 46.35 -34.71 -16.40
N LEU A 687 46.21 -34.83 -17.72
CA LEU A 687 46.98 -35.80 -18.51
C LEU A 687 48.47 -35.50 -18.50
N ASN A 688 48.85 -34.21 -18.58
CA ASN A 688 50.23 -33.77 -18.45
C ASN A 688 50.79 -34.02 -17.04
N GLU A 689 50.00 -33.78 -15.98
CA GLU A 689 50.38 -34.11 -14.60
C GLU A 689 50.62 -35.61 -14.41
N LEU A 690 49.72 -36.46 -14.92
CA LEU A 690 49.91 -37.90 -14.94
C LEU A 690 51.21 -38.27 -15.68
N GLY A 691 51.45 -37.68 -16.85
CA GLY A 691 52.65 -37.91 -17.66
C GLY A 691 53.98 -37.51 -16.98
N ARG A 692 53.94 -36.68 -15.93
CA ARG A 692 55.11 -36.29 -15.13
C ARG A 692 55.46 -37.31 -14.04
N LYS A 693 54.56 -38.24 -13.68
CA LYS A 693 54.81 -39.27 -12.65
C LYS A 693 55.83 -40.29 -13.15
N GLN A 694 56.84 -40.59 -12.32
CA GLN A 694 57.89 -41.57 -12.67
C GLN A 694 57.42 -43.03 -12.60
N ASN A 695 56.49 -43.33 -11.69
CA ASN A 695 55.90 -44.67 -11.52
C ASN A 695 54.39 -44.60 -11.72
N ARG A 696 53.85 -45.50 -12.54
CA ARG A 696 52.42 -45.60 -12.86
C ARG A 696 51.77 -46.59 -11.90
N THR A 697 50.74 -46.18 -11.17
CA THR A 697 49.89 -47.12 -10.43
C THR A 697 48.73 -47.61 -11.31
N GLU A 698 48.09 -48.73 -10.97
CA GLU A 698 46.89 -49.20 -11.69
C GLU A 698 45.78 -48.13 -11.69
N SER A 699 45.71 -47.33 -10.62
CA SER A 699 44.76 -46.22 -10.53
C SER A 699 45.10 -45.05 -11.46
N ASP A 700 46.38 -44.72 -11.62
CA ASP A 700 46.82 -43.71 -12.59
C ASP A 700 46.52 -44.16 -14.02
N ILE A 701 46.70 -45.46 -14.32
CA ILE A 701 46.39 -46.03 -15.63
C ILE A 701 44.88 -45.97 -15.91
N ALA A 702 44.04 -46.32 -14.93
CA ALA A 702 42.60 -46.24 -15.06
C ALA A 702 42.13 -44.79 -15.33
N LEU A 703 42.58 -43.83 -14.52
CA LEU A 703 42.24 -42.42 -14.70
C LEU A 703 42.75 -41.86 -16.03
N TRP A 704 43.97 -42.22 -16.45
CA TRP A 704 44.52 -41.82 -17.75
C TRP A 704 43.67 -42.33 -18.91
N ARG A 705 43.25 -43.61 -18.90
CA ARG A 705 42.39 -44.19 -19.96
C ARG A 705 41.06 -43.44 -20.08
N GLU A 706 40.46 -43.11 -18.94
CA GLU A 706 39.17 -42.40 -18.92
C GLU A 706 39.30 -40.95 -19.41
N LEU A 707 40.31 -40.20 -18.96
CA LEU A 707 40.57 -38.83 -19.43
C LEU A 707 40.94 -38.79 -20.92
N ALA A 708 41.75 -39.74 -21.40
CA ALA A 708 42.11 -39.82 -22.82
C ALA A 708 40.88 -40.06 -23.71
N THR A 709 39.89 -40.83 -23.22
CA THR A 709 38.67 -41.16 -23.98
C THR A 709 37.83 -39.92 -24.32
N PHE A 710 37.97 -38.81 -23.60
CA PHE A 710 37.29 -37.55 -23.93
C PHE A 710 37.66 -37.00 -25.31
N ALA A 711 38.83 -37.36 -25.87
CA ALA A 711 39.21 -36.98 -27.23
C ALA A 711 38.17 -37.43 -28.30
N ARG A 712 37.33 -38.43 -28.01
CA ARG A 712 36.25 -38.87 -28.89
C ARG A 712 34.93 -38.11 -28.72
N ARG A 713 34.77 -37.34 -27.66
CA ARG A 713 33.50 -36.69 -27.27
C ARG A 713 33.48 -35.19 -27.57
N VAL A 714 34.63 -34.62 -27.94
CA VAL A 714 34.79 -33.20 -28.29
C VAL A 714 35.32 -33.08 -29.71
N ASP A 715 34.67 -32.28 -30.54
CA ASP A 715 35.13 -32.00 -31.90
C ASP A 715 36.30 -31.01 -31.89
N GLU A 716 36.21 -29.94 -31.11
CA GLU A 716 37.28 -28.98 -30.88
C GLU A 716 38.14 -29.41 -29.67
N GLY A 717 39.46 -29.52 -29.84
CA GLY A 717 40.40 -29.87 -28.76
C GLY A 717 40.82 -31.35 -28.66
N SER A 718 40.25 -32.21 -29.49
CA SER A 718 40.54 -33.65 -29.57
C SER A 718 42.03 -33.97 -29.77
N ASP A 719 42.72 -33.22 -30.65
CA ASP A 719 44.16 -33.37 -30.90
C ASP A 719 45.01 -33.01 -29.68
N SER A 720 44.63 -31.94 -28.97
CA SER A 720 45.34 -31.47 -27.77
C SER A 720 45.28 -32.51 -26.64
N ILE A 721 44.12 -33.14 -26.43
CA ILE A 721 43.96 -34.22 -25.44
C ILE A 721 44.86 -35.41 -25.80
N ARG A 722 44.89 -35.83 -27.07
CA ARG A 722 45.76 -36.93 -27.52
C ARG A 722 47.24 -36.61 -27.33
N ALA A 723 47.65 -35.39 -27.67
CA ALA A 723 49.02 -34.94 -27.51
C ALA A 723 49.46 -34.94 -26.04
N ALA A 724 48.59 -34.49 -25.13
CA ALA A 724 48.84 -34.49 -23.69
C ALA A 724 48.82 -35.90 -23.05
N ALA A 725 48.05 -36.84 -23.61
CA ALA A 725 48.02 -38.22 -23.14
C ALA A 725 49.25 -39.05 -23.56
N ALA A 726 49.92 -38.70 -24.66
CA ALA A 726 51.02 -39.49 -25.24
C ALA A 726 52.25 -39.71 -24.32
N PRO A 727 52.72 -38.73 -23.52
CA PRO A 727 53.84 -38.93 -22.61
C PRO A 727 53.61 -40.05 -21.58
N PHE A 728 52.38 -40.21 -21.08
CA PHE A 728 52.04 -41.26 -20.11
C PHE A 728 51.94 -42.64 -20.75
N ALA A 729 51.55 -42.74 -22.03
CA ALA A 729 51.50 -44.01 -22.75
C ALA A 729 52.89 -44.50 -23.21
N ARG A 730 53.86 -43.60 -23.38
CA ARG A 730 55.16 -43.89 -23.98
C ARG A 730 55.85 -45.11 -23.35
N GLY A 731 56.19 -46.10 -24.18
CA GLY A 731 56.89 -47.31 -23.76
C GLY A 731 55.99 -48.42 -23.20
N ASP A 732 54.67 -48.23 -23.21
CA ASP A 732 53.67 -49.27 -22.89
C ASP A 732 52.81 -49.54 -24.13
N THR A 733 52.94 -50.75 -24.68
CA THR A 733 52.31 -51.14 -25.95
C THR A 733 50.78 -51.17 -25.87
N GLU A 734 50.22 -51.43 -24.69
CA GLU A 734 48.76 -51.48 -24.51
C GLU A 734 48.16 -50.07 -24.43
N LEU A 735 48.84 -49.14 -23.74
CA LEU A 735 48.40 -47.75 -23.64
C LEU A 735 48.58 -46.99 -24.95
N GLU A 736 49.68 -47.22 -25.68
CA GLU A 736 49.89 -46.64 -27.02
C GLU A 736 48.84 -47.12 -28.02
N ALA A 737 48.47 -48.41 -27.98
CA ALA A 737 47.40 -48.95 -28.82
C ALA A 737 46.03 -48.33 -28.49
N HIS A 738 45.74 -48.10 -27.20
CA HIS A 738 44.53 -47.42 -26.76
C HIS A 738 44.46 -45.98 -27.28
N LEU A 739 45.55 -45.21 -27.19
CA LEU A 739 45.61 -43.82 -27.66
C LEU A 739 45.45 -43.72 -29.19
N HIS A 740 46.03 -44.67 -29.94
CA HIS A 740 45.84 -44.76 -31.39
C HIS A 740 44.38 -45.10 -31.76
N ALA A 741 43.69 -45.93 -30.98
CA ALA A 741 42.27 -46.20 -31.20
C ALA A 741 41.41 -44.92 -31.06
N LEU A 742 41.81 -43.98 -30.19
CA LEU A 742 41.11 -42.71 -29.95
C LEU A 742 41.31 -41.65 -31.05
N SER A 743 42.23 -41.86 -32.00
CA SER A 743 42.44 -40.97 -33.16
C SER A 743 41.52 -41.29 -34.34
N VAL A 744 40.83 -42.43 -34.28
CA VAL A 744 39.78 -42.81 -35.23
C VAL A 744 38.49 -42.13 -34.76
N PRO A 745 37.83 -41.27 -35.58
CA PRO A 745 36.56 -40.67 -35.23
C PRO A 745 35.59 -41.77 -34.80
N ALA A 746 34.94 -41.59 -33.64
CA ALA A 746 33.84 -42.46 -33.30
C ALA A 746 32.76 -42.34 -34.40
N PRO A 747 32.06 -43.42 -34.76
CA PRO A 747 30.89 -43.31 -35.62
C PRO A 747 29.96 -42.27 -34.99
N ARG A 748 29.48 -41.30 -35.77
CA ARG A 748 28.46 -40.36 -35.31
C ARG A 748 27.34 -41.16 -34.63
N PRO A 749 26.87 -40.77 -33.42
CA PRO A 749 25.79 -41.48 -32.76
C PRO A 749 24.61 -41.63 -33.71
N GLU A 750 24.04 -42.84 -33.80
CA GLU A 750 22.99 -43.12 -34.79
C GLU A 750 21.83 -42.13 -34.71
N TRP A 751 21.52 -41.59 -33.52
CA TRP A 751 20.44 -40.63 -33.35
C TRP A 751 20.69 -39.31 -34.08
N GLU A 752 21.93 -38.84 -34.18
CA GLU A 752 22.28 -37.53 -34.76
C GLU A 752 22.36 -37.59 -36.30
N VAL A 753 22.88 -38.70 -36.84
CA VAL A 753 22.78 -39.02 -38.28
C VAL A 753 21.33 -39.24 -38.68
N ARG A 754 20.56 -40.00 -37.87
CA ARG A 754 19.12 -40.16 -38.07
C ARG A 754 18.37 -38.84 -37.90
N GLU A 755 18.83 -37.89 -37.09
CA GLU A 755 18.21 -36.55 -36.93
C GLU A 755 18.42 -35.71 -38.20
N GLU A 756 19.65 -35.65 -38.72
CA GLU A 756 19.96 -34.93 -39.96
C GLU A 756 19.31 -35.58 -41.19
N GLU A 757 19.33 -36.92 -41.31
CA GLU A 757 18.61 -37.65 -42.35
C GLU A 757 17.10 -37.42 -42.22
N ARG A 758 16.53 -37.54 -41.01
CA ARG A 758 15.10 -37.27 -40.79
C ARG A 758 14.73 -35.83 -41.15
N LYS A 759 15.59 -34.84 -40.87
CA LYS A 759 15.38 -33.43 -41.26
C LYS A 759 15.45 -33.24 -42.78
N ARG A 760 16.44 -33.84 -43.48
CA ARG A 760 16.55 -33.77 -44.95
C ARG A 760 15.43 -34.52 -45.65
N GLU A 761 15.08 -35.72 -45.18
CA GLU A 761 13.96 -36.52 -45.69
C GLU A 761 12.63 -35.80 -45.46
N ALA A 762 12.42 -35.20 -44.27
CA ALA A 762 11.23 -34.40 -44.00
C ALA A 762 11.13 -33.19 -44.93
N ALA A 763 12.24 -32.45 -45.15
CA ALA A 763 12.26 -31.31 -46.07
C ALA A 763 12.01 -31.72 -47.53
N ALA A 764 12.64 -32.81 -48.01
CA ALA A 764 12.42 -33.32 -49.36
C ALA A 764 10.99 -33.86 -49.56
N LYS A 765 10.43 -34.53 -48.54
CA LYS A 765 9.04 -35.02 -48.54
C LYS A 765 8.03 -33.87 -48.51
N LYS A 766 8.31 -32.79 -47.75
CA LYS A 766 7.51 -31.54 -47.74
C LYS A 766 7.47 -30.91 -49.14
N GLU A 767 8.63 -30.74 -49.78
CA GLU A 767 8.71 -30.14 -51.12
C GLU A 767 8.09 -31.03 -52.22
N ALA A 768 8.16 -32.35 -52.09
CA ALA A 768 7.49 -33.27 -53.00
C ALA A 768 5.95 -33.19 -52.86
N SER A 769 5.45 -33.18 -51.61
CA SER A 769 4.02 -33.02 -51.29
C SER A 769 3.47 -31.67 -51.76
N TYR A 770 4.21 -30.59 -51.55
CA TYR A 770 3.83 -29.26 -52.03
C TYR A 770 3.73 -29.23 -53.56
N ARG A 771 4.68 -29.84 -54.28
CA ARG A 771 4.61 -29.95 -55.74
C ARG A 771 3.39 -30.73 -56.24
N GLU A 772 3.02 -31.81 -55.56
CA GLU A 772 1.82 -32.59 -55.88
C GLU A 772 0.55 -31.78 -55.63
N HIS A 773 0.43 -31.13 -54.47
CA HIS A 773 -0.69 -30.24 -54.16
C HIS A 773 -0.81 -29.10 -55.17
N ARG A 774 0.30 -28.43 -55.53
CA ARG A 774 0.30 -27.35 -56.53
C ARG A 774 -0.23 -27.82 -57.88
N LYS A 775 0.13 -29.04 -58.30
CA LYS A 775 -0.39 -29.62 -59.53
C LYS A 775 -1.90 -29.90 -59.44
N ASP A 776 -2.37 -30.53 -58.37
CA ASP A 776 -3.78 -30.88 -58.19
C ASP A 776 -4.67 -29.62 -58.11
N PHE A 777 -4.21 -28.58 -57.40
CA PHE A 777 -4.91 -27.29 -57.33
C PHE A 777 -4.89 -26.53 -58.65
N ALA A 778 -3.80 -26.59 -59.43
CA ALA A 778 -3.73 -25.96 -60.74
C ALA A 778 -4.66 -26.63 -61.77
N GLU A 779 -4.78 -27.97 -61.74
CA GLU A 779 -5.72 -28.71 -62.59
C GLU A 779 -7.19 -28.40 -62.26
N ASN A 780 -7.46 -27.94 -61.04
CA ASN A 780 -8.81 -27.65 -60.52
C ASN A 780 -9.03 -26.15 -60.19
N VAL A 781 -8.27 -25.25 -60.80
CA VAL A 781 -8.26 -23.81 -60.45
C VAL A 781 -9.64 -23.13 -60.56
N GLU A 782 -10.49 -23.55 -61.51
CA GLU A 782 -11.84 -22.99 -61.67
C GLU A 782 -12.81 -23.49 -60.58
N ALA A 783 -12.65 -24.73 -60.12
CA ALA A 783 -13.39 -25.24 -58.97
C ALA A 783 -12.98 -24.53 -57.67
N LEU A 784 -11.69 -24.24 -57.52
CA LEU A 784 -11.14 -23.43 -56.44
C LEU A 784 -11.75 -22.02 -56.44
N LYS A 785 -11.73 -21.30 -57.57
CA LYS A 785 -12.30 -19.94 -57.69
C LYS A 785 -13.81 -19.88 -57.39
N ARG A 786 -14.57 -20.93 -57.72
CA ARG A 786 -16.00 -21.04 -57.37
C ARG A 786 -16.25 -21.31 -55.88
N GLY A 787 -15.20 -21.49 -55.09
CA GLY A 787 -15.32 -21.73 -53.66
C GLY A 787 -15.79 -23.14 -53.31
N GLU A 788 -15.52 -24.16 -54.15
CA GLU A 788 -15.86 -25.55 -53.85
C GLU A 788 -15.16 -26.04 -52.57
N LEU A 789 -15.94 -26.47 -51.56
CA LEU A 789 -15.48 -26.77 -50.20
C LEU A 789 -14.29 -27.73 -50.15
N ARG A 790 -14.23 -28.71 -51.07
CA ARG A 790 -13.11 -29.66 -51.20
C ARG A 790 -11.75 -28.96 -51.29
N TRP A 791 -11.68 -27.81 -51.97
CA TRP A 791 -10.45 -27.08 -52.24
C TRP A 791 -10.21 -25.95 -51.22
N VAL A 792 -11.25 -25.18 -50.90
CA VAL A 792 -11.10 -23.98 -50.06
C VAL A 792 -10.91 -24.28 -48.57
N VAL A 793 -11.36 -25.44 -48.07
CA VAL A 793 -11.17 -25.82 -46.66
C VAL A 793 -9.68 -25.89 -46.31
N SER A 794 -8.86 -26.54 -47.13
CA SER A 794 -7.41 -26.61 -46.90
C SER A 794 -6.72 -25.26 -47.05
N VAL A 795 -7.19 -24.40 -47.96
CA VAL A 795 -6.70 -23.02 -48.08
C VAL A 795 -6.98 -22.23 -46.80
N ALA A 796 -8.20 -22.32 -46.27
CA ALA A 796 -8.55 -21.65 -45.02
C ALA A 796 -7.76 -22.18 -43.82
N ARG A 797 -7.46 -23.49 -43.77
CA ARG A 797 -6.58 -24.05 -42.73
C ARG A 797 -5.16 -23.52 -42.83
N SER A 798 -4.63 -23.34 -44.05
CA SER A 798 -3.36 -22.64 -44.29
C SER A 798 -3.42 -21.19 -43.82
N TYR A 799 -4.50 -20.48 -44.16
CA TYR A 799 -4.76 -19.09 -43.77
C TYR A 799 -4.71 -18.88 -42.25
N PHE A 800 -5.15 -19.86 -41.45
CA PHE A 800 -5.10 -19.83 -39.98
C PHE A 800 -3.89 -20.56 -39.36
N ALA A 801 -2.93 -21.02 -40.16
CA ALA A 801 -1.74 -21.78 -39.71
C ALA A 801 -2.11 -23.03 -38.88
N LEU A 802 -3.11 -23.78 -39.36
CA LEU A 802 -3.60 -25.00 -38.73
C LEU A 802 -2.89 -26.27 -39.22
N PHE A 803 -1.87 -26.16 -40.08
CA PHE A 803 -0.97 -27.27 -40.38
C PHE A 803 0.24 -27.27 -39.44
N ALA A 804 0.74 -28.46 -39.11
CA ALA A 804 1.83 -28.64 -38.17
C ALA A 804 3.18 -28.07 -38.69
N ASP A 805 3.31 -27.92 -40.00
CA ASP A 805 4.52 -27.57 -40.74
C ASP A 805 4.48 -26.17 -41.40
N THR A 806 3.47 -25.35 -41.07
CA THR A 806 3.37 -23.95 -41.53
C THR A 806 4.22 -23.01 -40.67
N ASP A 807 4.96 -22.10 -41.30
CA ASP A 807 5.62 -21.01 -40.59
C ASP A 807 4.58 -20.02 -40.03
N ARG A 808 4.55 -19.90 -38.71
CA ARG A 808 3.57 -19.09 -37.99
C ARG A 808 3.91 -17.59 -37.99
N THR A 809 5.11 -17.22 -38.44
CA THR A 809 5.55 -15.81 -38.55
C THR A 809 5.06 -15.14 -39.83
N LEU A 810 4.62 -15.92 -40.82
CA LEU A 810 4.14 -15.43 -42.11
C LEU A 810 2.71 -14.89 -42.05
N THR A 811 2.40 -13.88 -42.86
CA THR A 811 1.03 -13.39 -43.05
C THR A 811 0.14 -14.48 -43.68
N PRO A 812 -1.20 -14.40 -43.56
CA PRO A 812 -2.09 -15.41 -44.14
C PRO A 812 -1.88 -15.64 -45.65
N ALA A 813 -1.65 -14.56 -46.42
CA ALA A 813 -1.37 -14.63 -47.85
C ALA A 813 0.00 -15.28 -48.14
N GLU A 814 1.04 -14.94 -47.37
CA GLU A 814 2.37 -15.54 -47.50
C GLU A 814 2.35 -17.04 -47.19
N ARG A 815 1.55 -17.48 -46.20
CA ARG A 815 1.38 -18.92 -45.89
C ARG A 815 0.75 -19.69 -47.04
N ILE A 816 -0.30 -19.13 -47.65
CA ILE A 816 -0.93 -19.74 -48.83
C ILE A 816 0.08 -19.77 -49.99
N SER A 817 0.85 -18.69 -50.18
CA SER A 817 1.89 -18.59 -51.22
C SER A 817 3.05 -19.57 -51.00
N GLU A 818 3.49 -19.80 -49.75
CA GLU A 818 4.52 -20.78 -49.42
C GLU A 818 4.06 -22.21 -49.81
N TRP A 819 2.81 -22.54 -49.48
CA TRP A 819 2.25 -23.85 -49.75
C TRP A 819 1.90 -24.06 -51.24
N LEU A 820 1.01 -23.24 -51.80
CA LEU A 820 0.48 -23.38 -53.16
C LEU A 820 1.27 -22.62 -54.23
N GLY A 821 2.28 -21.85 -53.84
CA GLY A 821 3.02 -20.99 -54.77
C GLY A 821 2.27 -19.68 -55.09
N PRO A 822 3.00 -18.68 -55.62
CA PRO A 822 2.44 -17.36 -55.90
C PRO A 822 1.37 -17.37 -57.01
N GLU A 823 1.43 -18.32 -57.95
CA GLU A 823 0.50 -18.41 -59.09
C GLU A 823 -0.93 -18.80 -58.67
N LEU A 824 -1.07 -19.55 -57.57
CA LEU A 824 -2.37 -20.03 -57.07
C LEU A 824 -2.93 -19.18 -55.93
N LEU A 825 -2.18 -18.18 -55.45
CA LEU A 825 -2.60 -17.30 -54.36
C LEU A 825 -3.91 -16.55 -54.68
N GLU A 826 -3.97 -15.82 -55.79
CA GLU A 826 -5.16 -15.06 -56.19
C GLU A 826 -6.39 -15.95 -56.44
N PRO A 827 -6.28 -17.08 -57.18
CA PRO A 827 -7.36 -18.05 -57.28
C PRO A 827 -7.84 -18.59 -55.92
N ALA A 828 -6.92 -18.84 -54.99
CA ALA A 828 -7.24 -19.35 -53.66
C ALA A 828 -7.99 -18.32 -52.80
N LEU A 829 -7.54 -17.05 -52.80
CA LEU A 829 -8.23 -15.95 -52.11
C LEU A 829 -9.61 -15.68 -52.73
N THR A 830 -9.73 -15.71 -54.06
CA THR A 830 -11.01 -15.61 -54.77
C THR A 830 -11.97 -16.72 -54.36
N GLY A 831 -11.46 -17.95 -54.24
CA GLY A 831 -12.23 -19.10 -53.78
C GLY A 831 -12.76 -18.94 -52.35
N LEU A 832 -11.94 -18.44 -51.43
CA LEU A 832 -12.37 -18.12 -50.07
C LEU A 832 -13.53 -17.10 -50.09
N HIS A 833 -13.37 -16.01 -50.85
CA HIS A 833 -14.41 -14.97 -50.99
C HIS A 833 -15.76 -15.49 -51.51
N ALA A 834 -15.74 -16.47 -52.41
CA ALA A 834 -16.95 -17.04 -52.98
C ALA A 834 -17.78 -17.82 -51.96
N VAL A 835 -17.18 -18.34 -50.88
CA VAL A 835 -17.88 -19.20 -49.90
C VAL A 835 -19.01 -18.47 -49.19
N LEU A 836 -18.84 -17.20 -48.85
CA LEU A 836 -19.90 -16.41 -48.19
C LEU A 836 -21.16 -16.23 -49.05
N GLY A 837 -21.04 -16.36 -50.38
CA GLY A 837 -22.15 -16.23 -51.32
C GLY A 837 -22.92 -17.52 -51.57
N ARG A 838 -22.47 -18.67 -51.05
CA ARG A 838 -23.08 -19.98 -51.31
C ARG A 838 -24.45 -20.13 -50.65
N GLU A 839 -25.36 -20.79 -51.35
CA GLU A 839 -26.71 -21.10 -50.87
C GLU A 839 -26.89 -22.59 -50.49
N ASP A 840 -25.91 -23.45 -50.81
CA ASP A 840 -25.94 -24.88 -50.53
C ASP A 840 -25.33 -25.27 -49.17
N LEU A 841 -24.91 -24.28 -48.38
CA LEU A 841 -24.36 -24.49 -47.03
C LEU A 841 -25.48 -24.75 -46.00
N PRO A 842 -25.20 -25.47 -44.90
CA PRO A 842 -26.17 -25.67 -43.82
C PRO A 842 -26.77 -24.37 -43.30
N THR A 843 -28.05 -24.45 -42.97
CA THR A 843 -28.81 -23.34 -42.38
C THR A 843 -28.29 -22.99 -40.98
N LEU A 844 -28.60 -21.77 -40.52
CA LEU A 844 -28.23 -21.32 -39.18
C LEU A 844 -28.68 -22.29 -38.08
N ASP A 845 -29.91 -22.80 -38.15
CA ASP A 845 -30.44 -23.75 -37.17
C ASP A 845 -29.65 -25.07 -37.15
N GLN A 846 -29.21 -25.55 -38.32
CA GLN A 846 -28.37 -26.75 -38.42
C GLN A 846 -26.97 -26.52 -37.83
N ILE A 847 -26.38 -25.34 -38.06
CA ILE A 847 -25.08 -24.97 -37.50
C ILE A 847 -25.15 -24.93 -35.97
N VAL A 848 -26.14 -24.22 -35.45
CA VAL A 848 -26.38 -24.06 -34.00
C VAL A 848 -26.63 -25.42 -33.33
N THR A 849 -27.51 -26.24 -33.92
CA THR A 849 -27.80 -27.58 -33.41
C THR A 849 -26.54 -28.44 -33.37
N SER A 850 -25.69 -28.34 -34.40
CA SER A 850 -24.44 -29.10 -34.49
C SER A 850 -23.44 -28.69 -33.40
N TYR A 851 -23.25 -27.39 -33.16
CA TYR A 851 -22.34 -26.93 -32.11
C TYR A 851 -22.78 -27.42 -30.72
N ALA A 852 -24.09 -27.38 -30.44
CA ALA A 852 -24.64 -27.91 -29.20
C ALA A 852 -24.61 -29.46 -29.13
N GLU A 853 -24.28 -30.18 -30.21
CA GLU A 853 -23.93 -31.62 -30.22
C GLU A 853 -22.41 -31.86 -30.19
N SER A 854 -21.61 -30.81 -29.96
CA SER A 854 -20.15 -30.83 -30.10
C SER A 854 -19.67 -31.26 -31.50
N ARG A 855 -20.50 -31.07 -32.53
CA ARG A 855 -20.17 -31.31 -33.95
C ARG A 855 -19.75 -30.01 -34.61
N ARG A 856 -18.67 -30.06 -35.39
CA ARG A 856 -18.10 -28.90 -36.08
C ARG A 856 -18.16 -29.07 -37.60
N TRP A 857 -18.17 -27.95 -38.30
CA TRP A 857 -18.23 -27.92 -39.75
C TRP A 857 -16.96 -27.33 -40.35
N ASN A 858 -16.30 -28.07 -41.23
CA ASN A 858 -15.05 -27.62 -41.86
C ASN A 858 -15.22 -26.35 -42.72
N PHE A 859 -16.42 -26.09 -43.26
CA PHE A 859 -16.68 -24.90 -44.09
C PHE A 859 -16.68 -23.57 -43.31
N ILE A 860 -16.75 -23.62 -41.97
CA ILE A 860 -16.70 -22.43 -41.12
C ILE A 860 -15.37 -21.70 -41.25
N HIS A 861 -14.26 -22.43 -41.39
CA HIS A 861 -12.93 -21.83 -41.58
C HIS A 861 -12.86 -20.98 -42.86
N PRO A 862 -13.26 -21.49 -44.05
CA PRO A 862 -13.38 -20.65 -45.24
C PRO A 862 -14.30 -19.43 -45.08
N MET A 863 -15.45 -19.57 -44.40
CA MET A 863 -16.35 -18.43 -44.18
C MET A 863 -15.71 -17.34 -43.30
N LEU A 864 -15.00 -17.73 -42.23
CA LEU A 864 -14.27 -16.81 -41.36
C LEU A 864 -13.09 -16.15 -42.08
N ALA A 865 -12.30 -16.91 -42.84
CA ALA A 865 -11.20 -16.35 -43.63
C ALA A 865 -11.73 -15.34 -44.66
N SER A 866 -12.87 -15.63 -45.30
CA SER A 866 -13.53 -14.70 -46.20
C SER A 866 -14.05 -13.45 -45.51
N LEU A 867 -14.59 -13.55 -44.30
CA LEU A 867 -15.04 -12.39 -43.53
C LEU A 867 -13.86 -11.48 -43.18
N LEU A 868 -12.75 -12.07 -42.72
CA LEU A 868 -11.54 -11.33 -42.35
C LEU A 868 -10.94 -10.58 -43.53
N GLU A 869 -10.84 -11.23 -44.70
CA GLU A 869 -10.37 -10.55 -45.91
C GLU A 869 -11.29 -9.39 -46.33
N ARG A 870 -12.62 -9.56 -46.22
CA ARG A 870 -13.57 -8.47 -46.47
C ARG A 870 -13.37 -7.28 -45.52
N ILE A 871 -13.20 -7.56 -44.22
CA ILE A 871 -12.91 -6.54 -43.20
C ILE A 871 -11.60 -5.82 -43.54
N ASN A 872 -10.53 -6.57 -43.82
CA ASN A 872 -9.21 -6.03 -44.14
C ASN A 872 -9.22 -5.15 -45.40
N ARG A 873 -10.11 -5.45 -46.35
CA ARG A 873 -10.29 -4.68 -47.61
C ARG A 873 -11.27 -3.51 -47.48
N GLY A 874 -11.91 -3.33 -46.32
CA GLY A 874 -12.93 -2.31 -46.10
C GLY A 874 -14.22 -2.54 -46.89
N GLU A 875 -14.53 -3.79 -47.23
CA GLU A 875 -15.76 -4.14 -47.94
C GLU A 875 -16.98 -4.14 -47.00
N ALA A 876 -18.16 -3.83 -47.55
CA ALA A 876 -19.40 -3.75 -46.78
C ALA A 876 -19.88 -5.14 -46.32
N ILE A 877 -20.22 -5.26 -45.03
CA ILE A 877 -20.59 -6.52 -44.35
C ILE A 877 -22.11 -6.63 -44.12
N ASP A 878 -22.81 -5.50 -44.16
CA ASP A 878 -24.28 -5.38 -44.06
C ASP A 878 -25.04 -6.22 -45.10
N GLN A 879 -24.44 -6.43 -46.28
CA GLN A 879 -25.03 -7.21 -47.38
C GLN A 879 -25.10 -8.72 -47.12
N LEU A 880 -24.46 -9.25 -46.06
CA LEU A 880 -24.48 -10.69 -45.76
C LEU A 880 -25.78 -11.16 -45.08
N GLY A 881 -26.59 -10.25 -44.54
CA GLY A 881 -27.83 -10.58 -43.83
C GLY A 881 -27.61 -11.15 -42.42
N ALA A 882 -28.63 -11.01 -41.56
CA ALA A 882 -28.52 -11.33 -40.13
C ALA A 882 -28.09 -12.78 -39.86
N ASP A 883 -28.64 -13.76 -40.59
CA ASP A 883 -28.39 -15.19 -40.31
C ASP A 883 -26.93 -15.60 -40.53
N ARG A 884 -26.28 -15.04 -41.56
CA ARG A 884 -24.86 -15.30 -41.82
C ARG A 884 -23.96 -14.64 -40.79
N LEU A 885 -24.28 -13.41 -40.38
CA LEU A 885 -23.53 -12.71 -39.32
C LEU A 885 -23.66 -13.45 -37.99
N ILE A 886 -24.85 -13.90 -37.64
CA ILE A 886 -25.11 -14.72 -36.44
C ILE A 886 -24.32 -16.04 -36.51
N ALA A 887 -24.36 -16.77 -37.62
CA ALA A 887 -23.63 -18.03 -37.78
C ALA A 887 -22.12 -17.85 -37.56
N LEU A 888 -21.54 -16.79 -38.14
CA LEU A 888 -20.12 -16.44 -37.97
C LEU A 888 -19.79 -16.04 -36.53
N ARG A 889 -20.66 -15.25 -35.89
CA ARG A 889 -20.49 -14.84 -34.50
C ARG A 889 -20.57 -16.02 -33.52
N ILE A 890 -21.47 -16.97 -33.75
CA ILE A 890 -21.57 -18.22 -32.97
C ILE A 890 -20.34 -19.09 -33.21
N ALA A 891 -19.87 -19.22 -34.46
CA ALA A 891 -18.66 -19.97 -34.78
C ALA A 891 -17.41 -19.44 -34.03
N LEU A 892 -17.26 -18.11 -33.91
CA LEU A 892 -16.15 -17.49 -33.16
C LEU A 892 -16.12 -17.87 -31.68
N HIS A 893 -17.26 -18.22 -31.06
CA HIS A 893 -17.27 -18.75 -29.69
C HIS A 893 -16.70 -20.16 -29.58
N HIS A 894 -16.81 -20.98 -30.63
CA HIS A 894 -16.55 -22.43 -30.55
C HIS A 894 -15.25 -22.85 -31.25
N GLU A 895 -14.78 -22.07 -32.23
CA GLU A 895 -13.56 -22.38 -32.98
C GLU A 895 -12.35 -21.69 -32.36
N TYR A 896 -11.44 -22.48 -31.79
CA TYR A 896 -10.17 -21.96 -31.25
C TYR A 896 -9.18 -21.69 -32.39
N MET A 897 -8.90 -20.41 -32.64
CA MET A 897 -7.98 -19.97 -33.69
C MET A 897 -6.65 -19.40 -33.14
N GLY A 898 -6.44 -19.43 -31.81
CA GLY A 898 -5.30 -18.82 -31.09
C GLY A 898 -5.28 -17.28 -31.12
N ASP A 899 -4.28 -16.62 -30.51
CA ASP A 899 -4.02 -15.15 -30.50
C ASP A 899 -3.67 -14.55 -31.88
N ARG A 900 -4.19 -15.15 -32.98
CA ARG A 900 -3.55 -15.14 -34.31
C ARG A 900 -4.24 -14.24 -35.34
N ALA A 901 -5.30 -13.57 -34.94
CA ALA A 901 -5.95 -12.46 -35.63
C ALA A 901 -6.55 -11.55 -34.54
N ASP A 902 -6.75 -10.26 -34.80
CA ASP A 902 -7.50 -9.36 -33.90
C ASP A 902 -8.99 -9.74 -33.91
N LEU A 903 -9.30 -10.95 -33.41
CA LEU A 903 -10.64 -11.52 -33.37
C LEU A 903 -11.55 -10.72 -32.42
N SER A 904 -10.97 -9.97 -31.48
CA SER A 904 -11.65 -8.96 -30.67
C SER A 904 -12.29 -7.88 -31.55
N SER A 905 -11.54 -7.28 -32.47
CA SER A 905 -12.08 -6.27 -33.39
C SER A 905 -13.19 -6.82 -34.28
N VAL A 906 -13.04 -8.05 -34.76
CA VAL A 906 -14.01 -8.73 -35.63
C VAL A 906 -15.29 -9.05 -34.88
N THR A 907 -15.16 -9.48 -33.62
CA THR A 907 -16.29 -9.75 -32.71
C THR A 907 -17.10 -8.47 -32.51
N ALA A 908 -16.45 -7.35 -32.21
CA ALA A 908 -17.11 -6.06 -32.05
C ALA A 908 -17.80 -5.57 -33.33
N ILE A 909 -17.18 -5.77 -34.50
CA ILE A 909 -17.77 -5.44 -35.81
C ILE A 909 -19.04 -6.26 -36.04
N LEU A 910 -19.00 -7.57 -35.82
CA LEU A 910 -20.16 -8.45 -36.01
C LEU A 910 -21.30 -8.07 -35.06
N GLU A 911 -21.02 -7.86 -33.77
CA GLU A 911 -22.04 -7.46 -32.79
C GLU A 911 -22.67 -6.12 -33.13
N THR A 912 -21.89 -5.15 -33.59
CA THR A 912 -22.40 -3.85 -34.05
C THR A 912 -23.39 -4.00 -35.20
N HIS A 913 -23.09 -4.86 -36.19
CA HIS A 913 -23.98 -5.09 -37.32
C HIS A 913 -25.23 -5.92 -36.94
N ILE A 914 -25.07 -6.96 -36.11
CA ILE A 914 -26.21 -7.75 -35.60
C ILE A 914 -27.17 -6.84 -34.82
N ARG A 915 -26.63 -5.91 -34.01
CA ARG A 915 -27.39 -4.89 -33.30
C ARG A 915 -28.08 -3.90 -34.25
N GLY A 916 -27.37 -3.39 -35.25
CA GLY A 916 -27.94 -2.50 -36.26
C GLY A 916 -29.11 -3.12 -37.04
N LEU A 917 -29.12 -4.45 -37.18
CA LEU A 917 -30.21 -5.22 -37.81
C LEU A 917 -31.35 -5.59 -36.84
N GLY A 918 -31.26 -5.23 -35.55
CA GLY A 918 -32.25 -5.62 -34.54
C GLY A 918 -32.28 -7.13 -34.25
N ALA A 919 -31.20 -7.86 -34.54
CA ALA A 919 -31.14 -9.31 -34.49
C ALA A 919 -30.49 -9.88 -33.22
N MET A 920 -30.22 -9.05 -32.20
CA MET A 920 -29.55 -9.47 -30.95
C MET A 920 -30.35 -10.47 -30.13
N GLU A 921 -31.68 -10.36 -30.05
CA GLU A 921 -32.50 -11.37 -29.37
C GLU A 921 -32.41 -12.72 -30.09
N LYS A 922 -32.51 -12.72 -31.42
CA LYS A 922 -32.35 -13.94 -32.23
C LYS A 922 -30.98 -14.58 -32.00
N TYR A 923 -29.93 -13.77 -31.97
CA TYR A 923 -28.57 -14.23 -31.68
C TYR A 923 -28.46 -14.88 -30.29
N ALA A 924 -28.92 -14.19 -29.24
CA ALA A 924 -28.81 -14.68 -27.87
C ALA A 924 -29.57 -16.00 -27.66
N ARG A 925 -30.80 -16.10 -28.18
CA ARG A 925 -31.60 -17.33 -28.11
C ARG A 925 -30.92 -18.50 -28.82
N LEU A 926 -30.40 -18.28 -30.03
CA LEU A 926 -29.69 -19.31 -30.79
C LEU A 926 -28.37 -19.73 -30.13
N LEU A 927 -27.69 -18.83 -29.42
CA LEU A 927 -26.47 -19.18 -28.71
C LEU A 927 -26.75 -20.03 -27.46
N VAL A 928 -27.88 -19.81 -26.77
CA VAL A 928 -28.12 -20.31 -25.40
C VAL A 928 -29.16 -21.44 -25.34
N GLU A 929 -30.35 -21.25 -25.93
CA GLU A 929 -31.49 -22.18 -25.77
C GLU A 929 -31.21 -23.63 -26.19
N PRO A 930 -30.46 -23.92 -27.28
CA PRO A 930 -30.13 -25.30 -27.65
C PRO A 930 -29.33 -26.05 -26.59
N TYR A 931 -28.49 -25.34 -25.83
CA TYR A 931 -27.71 -25.90 -24.74
C TYR A 931 -28.58 -26.13 -23.50
N LEU A 932 -29.46 -25.17 -23.17
CA LEU A 932 -30.43 -25.30 -22.07
C LEU A 932 -31.37 -26.50 -22.29
N ALA A 933 -31.91 -26.64 -23.50
CA ALA A 933 -32.81 -27.74 -23.87
C ALA A 933 -32.17 -29.13 -23.73
N ARG A 934 -30.84 -29.20 -23.77
CA ARG A 934 -30.06 -30.44 -23.67
C ARG A 934 -29.50 -30.69 -22.27
N GLY A 935 -29.67 -29.76 -21.33
CA GLY A 935 -29.07 -29.84 -20.01
C GLY A 935 -27.53 -29.81 -20.05
N ALA A 936 -26.95 -29.05 -20.99
CA ALA A 936 -25.50 -28.93 -21.10
C ALA A 936 -24.89 -28.24 -19.87
N ASP A 937 -23.72 -28.70 -19.44
CA ASP A 937 -23.03 -28.21 -18.25
C ASP A 937 -22.38 -26.84 -18.43
N HIS A 938 -21.85 -26.58 -19.63
CA HIS A 938 -21.22 -25.32 -20.00
C HIS A 938 -21.85 -24.72 -21.27
N ILE A 939 -22.28 -23.45 -21.18
CA ILE A 939 -22.86 -22.70 -22.30
C ILE A 939 -21.85 -21.65 -22.75
N THR A 940 -21.13 -21.94 -23.84
CA THR A 940 -20.10 -21.05 -24.36
C THR A 940 -20.70 -19.71 -24.80
N GLY A 941 -20.23 -18.62 -24.19
CA GLY A 941 -20.65 -17.25 -24.51
C GLY A 941 -21.79 -16.68 -23.66
N LEU A 942 -22.42 -17.48 -22.78
CA LEU A 942 -23.48 -17.01 -21.88
C LEU A 942 -23.00 -15.88 -20.95
N HIS A 943 -21.90 -16.11 -20.23
CA HIS A 943 -21.30 -15.11 -19.34
C HIS A 943 -21.00 -13.77 -20.04
N GLY A 944 -20.51 -13.81 -21.29
CA GLY A 944 -20.25 -12.61 -22.08
C GLY A 944 -21.54 -11.85 -22.46
N LEU A 945 -22.63 -12.57 -22.74
CA LEU A 945 -23.93 -11.97 -22.99
C LEU A 945 -24.51 -11.30 -21.74
N LEU A 946 -24.51 -12.00 -20.59
CA LEU A 946 -25.05 -11.48 -19.33
C LEU A 946 -24.32 -10.21 -18.85
N ASN A 947 -23.03 -10.09 -19.15
CA ASN A 947 -22.21 -8.92 -18.80
C ASN A 947 -22.23 -7.80 -19.85
N SER A 948 -22.99 -7.91 -20.94
CA SER A 948 -23.14 -6.81 -21.91
C SER A 948 -23.96 -5.67 -21.31
N VAL A 949 -23.37 -4.48 -21.24
CA VAL A 949 -24.04 -3.27 -20.74
C VAL A 949 -25.15 -2.85 -21.70
N GLU A 950 -24.93 -2.98 -23.01
CA GLU A 950 -25.87 -2.58 -24.05
C GLU A 950 -27.12 -3.47 -24.09
N GLU A 951 -26.95 -4.78 -23.90
CA GLU A 951 -28.03 -5.77 -23.99
C GLU A 951 -28.61 -6.15 -22.63
N ARG A 952 -28.24 -5.45 -21.55
CA ARG A 952 -28.59 -5.80 -20.16
C ARG A 952 -30.10 -5.96 -19.95
N ALA A 953 -30.91 -5.04 -20.47
CA ALA A 953 -32.37 -5.11 -20.36
C ALA A 953 -32.97 -6.29 -21.14
N LEU A 954 -32.40 -6.63 -22.29
CA LEU A 954 -32.79 -7.80 -23.08
C LEU A 954 -32.45 -9.09 -22.32
N MET A 955 -31.22 -9.19 -21.80
CA MET A 955 -30.77 -10.36 -21.04
C MET A 955 -31.59 -10.56 -19.76
N ARG A 956 -31.99 -9.48 -19.06
CA ARG A 956 -32.88 -9.56 -17.89
C ARG A 956 -34.20 -10.24 -18.21
N ARG A 957 -34.83 -9.90 -19.34
CA ARG A 957 -36.07 -10.53 -19.79
C ARG A 957 -35.85 -11.99 -20.21
N LEU A 958 -34.78 -12.27 -20.96
CA LEU A 958 -34.49 -13.62 -21.44
C LEU A 958 -34.11 -14.57 -20.31
N ALA A 959 -33.34 -14.12 -19.31
CA ALA A 959 -32.97 -14.92 -18.15
C ALA A 959 -34.20 -15.37 -17.34
N ASP A 960 -35.15 -14.46 -17.11
CA ASP A 960 -36.45 -14.78 -16.50
C ASP A 960 -37.22 -15.83 -17.32
N GLU A 961 -37.37 -15.59 -18.63
CA GLU A 961 -38.06 -16.51 -19.53
C GLU A 961 -37.40 -17.90 -19.57
N TRP A 962 -36.07 -17.96 -19.59
CA TRP A 962 -35.30 -19.21 -19.64
C TRP A 962 -35.42 -20.00 -18.34
N LEU A 963 -35.38 -19.35 -17.18
CA LEU A 963 -35.57 -20.01 -15.88
C LEU A 963 -36.97 -20.62 -15.73
N LEU A 964 -37.98 -19.99 -16.33
CA LEU A 964 -39.36 -20.51 -16.35
C LEU A 964 -39.53 -21.65 -17.36
N SER A 965 -38.96 -21.51 -18.55
CA SER A 965 -39.20 -22.40 -19.69
C SER A 965 -38.34 -23.68 -19.66
N PHE A 966 -37.12 -23.62 -19.12
CA PHE A 966 -36.16 -24.73 -19.12
C PHE A 966 -35.92 -25.28 -17.70
N LYS A 967 -36.93 -25.95 -17.12
CA LYS A 967 -36.87 -26.43 -15.71
C LYS A 967 -35.77 -27.46 -15.43
N ASP A 968 -35.37 -28.23 -16.43
CA ASP A 968 -34.39 -29.33 -16.33
C ASP A 968 -32.97 -28.91 -16.77
N MET A 969 -32.68 -27.61 -16.81
CA MET A 969 -31.34 -27.11 -17.14
C MET A 969 -30.28 -27.57 -16.13
N HIS A 970 -29.01 -27.56 -16.57
CA HIS A 970 -27.90 -27.91 -15.69
C HIS A 970 -27.67 -26.86 -14.59
N ARG A 971 -27.22 -27.29 -13.40
CA ARG A 971 -27.03 -26.44 -12.21
C ARG A 971 -26.14 -25.22 -12.44
N VAL A 972 -25.12 -25.34 -13.29
CA VAL A 972 -24.17 -24.25 -13.58
C VAL A 972 -24.84 -23.13 -14.36
N ALA A 973 -25.59 -23.48 -15.42
CA ALA A 973 -26.36 -22.50 -16.19
C ALA A 973 -27.47 -21.87 -15.34
N GLU A 974 -28.13 -22.65 -14.48
CA GLU A 974 -29.13 -22.13 -13.54
C GLU A 974 -28.51 -21.10 -12.57
N ALA A 975 -27.35 -21.40 -12.00
CA ALA A 975 -26.64 -20.49 -11.11
C ALA A 975 -26.26 -19.17 -11.82
N GLU A 976 -25.68 -19.23 -13.02
CA GLU A 976 -25.33 -18.02 -13.80
C GLU A 976 -26.54 -17.11 -14.06
N LEU A 977 -27.70 -17.68 -14.42
CA LEU A 977 -28.92 -16.91 -14.66
C LEU A 977 -29.48 -16.31 -13.37
N VAL A 978 -29.49 -17.06 -12.27
CA VAL A 978 -29.98 -16.58 -10.97
C VAL A 978 -29.08 -15.48 -10.41
N ASP A 979 -27.75 -15.64 -10.51
CA ASP A 979 -26.80 -14.64 -10.00
C ASP A 979 -26.89 -13.33 -10.79
N PHE A 980 -27.07 -13.40 -12.11
CA PHE A 980 -27.36 -12.23 -12.93
C PHE A 980 -28.66 -11.52 -12.51
N LEU A 981 -29.74 -12.27 -12.26
CA LEU A 981 -31.00 -11.70 -11.80
C LEU A 981 -30.95 -11.15 -10.36
N CYS A 982 -30.12 -11.72 -9.48
CA CYS A 982 -29.82 -11.16 -8.17
C CYS A 982 -29.14 -9.78 -8.30
N GLY A 983 -28.16 -9.67 -9.21
CA GLY A 983 -27.49 -8.39 -9.51
C GLY A 983 -28.44 -7.34 -10.08
N GLU A 984 -29.44 -7.76 -10.85
CA GLU A 984 -30.52 -6.92 -11.37
C GLU A 984 -31.65 -6.64 -10.36
N GLN A 985 -31.51 -7.11 -9.12
CA GLN A 985 -32.53 -7.00 -8.06
C GLN A 985 -33.93 -7.45 -8.53
N ALA A 986 -33.98 -8.50 -9.36
CA ALA A 986 -35.22 -9.07 -9.88
C ALA A 986 -35.95 -9.95 -8.84
N TYR A 987 -35.93 -9.53 -7.57
CA TYR A 987 -36.48 -10.27 -6.42
C TYR A 987 -37.97 -10.61 -6.53
N PRO A 988 -38.86 -9.76 -7.11
CA PRO A 988 -40.26 -10.15 -7.31
C PRO A 988 -40.46 -11.36 -8.24
N ILE A 989 -39.49 -11.65 -9.11
CA ILE A 989 -39.48 -12.83 -9.99
C ILE A 989 -38.82 -14.01 -9.26
N LEU A 990 -37.70 -13.77 -8.60
CA LEU A 990 -36.90 -14.80 -7.94
C LEU A 990 -37.59 -15.40 -6.70
N ALA A 991 -38.31 -14.62 -5.90
CA ALA A 991 -38.97 -15.11 -4.68
C ALA A 991 -40.00 -16.23 -4.95
N PRO A 992 -41.02 -16.05 -5.82
CA PRO A 992 -41.97 -17.11 -6.10
C PRO A 992 -41.32 -18.31 -6.80
N LEU A 993 -40.33 -18.07 -7.66
CA LEU A 993 -39.58 -19.14 -8.32
C LEU A 993 -38.78 -19.97 -7.32
N ALA A 994 -38.10 -19.34 -6.37
CA ALA A 994 -37.34 -20.02 -5.32
C ALA A 994 -38.27 -20.87 -4.43
N GLN A 995 -39.45 -20.36 -4.08
CA GLN A 995 -40.46 -21.14 -3.35
C GLN A 995 -40.95 -22.35 -4.15
N GLU A 996 -41.25 -22.19 -5.45
CA GLU A 996 -41.63 -23.31 -6.32
C GLU A 996 -40.53 -24.38 -6.35
N ARG A 997 -39.28 -23.97 -6.60
CA ARG A 997 -38.12 -24.87 -6.69
C ARG A 997 -37.85 -25.62 -5.39
N LEU A 998 -37.92 -24.93 -4.25
CA LEU A 998 -37.68 -25.52 -2.93
C LEU A 998 -38.80 -26.47 -2.47
N SER A 999 -39.99 -26.35 -3.04
CA SER A 999 -41.11 -27.28 -2.79
C SER A 999 -40.97 -28.61 -3.53
N GLY A 1000 -40.14 -28.65 -4.58
CA GLY A 1000 -39.85 -29.85 -5.37
C GLY A 1000 -38.62 -30.61 -4.88
N ASP A 1001 -38.34 -31.74 -5.55
CA ASP A 1001 -37.09 -32.47 -5.39
C ASP A 1001 -36.00 -31.84 -6.27
N LEU A 1002 -34.96 -31.29 -5.65
CA LEU A 1002 -33.84 -30.64 -6.34
C LEU A 1002 -32.65 -31.58 -6.56
N GLY A 1003 -32.73 -32.83 -6.09
CA GLY A 1003 -31.76 -33.89 -6.32
C GLY A 1003 -30.42 -33.75 -5.57
N THR A 1004 -29.91 -32.53 -5.36
CA THR A 1004 -28.65 -32.26 -4.66
C THR A 1004 -28.77 -31.13 -3.63
N ASP A 1005 -28.01 -31.25 -2.54
CA ASP A 1005 -27.95 -30.22 -1.50
C ASP A 1005 -27.37 -28.91 -2.03
N GLU A 1006 -26.39 -28.96 -2.93
CA GLU A 1006 -25.82 -27.78 -3.59
C GLU A 1006 -26.89 -26.95 -4.32
N ARG A 1007 -27.75 -27.60 -5.12
CA ARG A 1007 -28.85 -26.92 -5.83
C ARG A 1007 -29.89 -26.39 -4.84
N ARG A 1008 -30.15 -27.12 -3.76
CA ARG A 1008 -31.03 -26.68 -2.67
C ARG A 1008 -30.48 -25.44 -1.96
N TYR A 1009 -29.20 -25.39 -1.63
CA TYR A 1009 -28.55 -24.26 -0.98
C TYR A 1009 -28.50 -23.01 -1.88
N ALA A 1010 -28.29 -23.19 -3.19
CA ALA A 1010 -28.44 -22.10 -4.15
C ALA A 1010 -29.87 -21.52 -4.14
N TRP A 1011 -30.92 -22.33 -4.12
CA TRP A 1011 -32.29 -21.80 -4.05
C TRP A 1011 -32.66 -21.23 -2.68
N LEU A 1012 -32.17 -21.79 -1.57
CA LEU A 1012 -32.37 -21.25 -0.22
C LEU A 1012 -31.75 -19.85 -0.06
N THR A 1013 -30.51 -19.67 -0.52
CA THR A 1013 -29.88 -18.33 -0.53
C THR A 1013 -30.59 -17.37 -1.48
N THR A 1014 -31.25 -17.87 -2.55
CA THR A 1014 -32.03 -17.02 -3.47
C THR A 1014 -33.27 -16.50 -2.77
N LEU A 1015 -33.98 -17.41 -2.08
CA LEU A 1015 -35.14 -17.05 -1.28
C LEU A 1015 -34.77 -16.07 -0.18
N PHE A 1016 -33.65 -16.29 0.52
CA PHE A 1016 -33.15 -15.37 1.54
C PHE A 1016 -32.90 -13.94 1.01
N LEU A 1017 -32.32 -13.80 -0.19
CA LEU A 1017 -32.06 -12.49 -0.78
C LEU A 1017 -33.34 -11.81 -1.28
N SER A 1018 -34.26 -12.59 -1.85
CA SER A 1018 -35.48 -12.07 -2.48
C SER A 1018 -36.66 -11.88 -1.52
N ASP A 1019 -36.75 -12.68 -0.46
CA ASP A 1019 -37.71 -12.62 0.64
C ASP A 1019 -37.03 -13.10 1.94
N PHE A 1020 -36.41 -12.15 2.65
CA PHE A 1020 -35.60 -12.44 3.84
C PHE A 1020 -36.37 -13.21 4.92
N ALA A 1021 -37.64 -12.88 5.18
CA ALA A 1021 -38.40 -13.54 6.23
C ALA A 1021 -38.65 -15.02 5.90
N SER A 1022 -39.12 -15.30 4.67
CA SER A 1022 -39.38 -16.67 4.22
C SER A 1022 -38.08 -17.47 4.08
N GLY A 1023 -37.01 -16.86 3.59
CA GLY A 1023 -35.72 -17.53 3.43
C GLY A 1023 -35.03 -17.84 4.76
N ALA A 1024 -35.05 -16.91 5.71
CA ALA A 1024 -34.51 -17.13 7.05
C ALA A 1024 -35.26 -18.25 7.80
N ASP A 1025 -36.59 -18.32 7.67
CA ASP A 1025 -37.40 -19.41 8.23
C ASP A 1025 -37.11 -20.76 7.55
N ALA A 1026 -37.03 -20.77 6.21
CA ALA A 1026 -36.73 -21.99 5.45
C ALA A 1026 -35.34 -22.56 5.74
N ILE A 1027 -34.35 -21.69 6.03
CA ILE A 1027 -33.02 -22.13 6.47
C ILE A 1027 -33.08 -22.59 7.93
N GLY A 1028 -33.68 -21.80 8.83
CA GLY A 1028 -33.77 -22.12 10.25
C GLY A 1028 -32.42 -22.05 10.96
N ASP A 1029 -32.11 -23.05 11.78
CA ASP A 1029 -30.81 -23.15 12.45
C ASP A 1029 -29.74 -23.76 11.52
N VAL A 1030 -28.50 -23.31 11.71
CA VAL A 1030 -27.33 -23.75 10.95
C VAL A 1030 -26.38 -24.46 11.90
N ASP A 1031 -26.05 -25.70 11.55
CA ASP A 1031 -25.07 -26.55 12.23
C ASP A 1031 -23.92 -26.89 11.28
N GLU A 1032 -22.93 -27.66 11.76
CA GLU A 1032 -21.76 -28.06 10.97
C GLU A 1032 -22.16 -28.85 9.71
N ALA A 1033 -23.27 -29.59 9.75
CA ALA A 1033 -23.76 -30.35 8.59
C ALA A 1033 -24.24 -29.43 7.45
N ARG A 1034 -24.56 -28.18 7.75
CA ARG A 1034 -24.97 -27.15 6.78
C ARG A 1034 -23.88 -26.10 6.52
N ARG A 1035 -22.64 -26.36 6.92
CA ARG A 1035 -21.52 -25.43 6.70
C ARG A 1035 -21.33 -25.06 5.23
N GLU A 1036 -21.57 -25.99 4.31
CA GLU A 1036 -21.51 -25.73 2.86
C GLU A 1036 -22.45 -24.60 2.38
N LEU A 1037 -23.55 -24.35 3.09
CA LEU A 1037 -24.45 -23.22 2.82
C LEU A 1037 -23.71 -21.87 2.89
N PHE A 1038 -22.66 -21.77 3.72
CA PHE A 1038 -21.85 -20.56 3.84
C PHE A 1038 -21.24 -20.14 2.51
N TRP A 1039 -20.78 -21.09 1.68
CA TRP A 1039 -20.13 -20.80 0.40
C TRP A 1039 -21.09 -20.19 -0.61
N HIS A 1040 -22.38 -20.56 -0.55
CA HIS A 1040 -23.42 -19.94 -1.36
C HIS A 1040 -23.71 -18.49 -0.91
N PHE A 1041 -23.67 -18.22 0.40
CA PHE A 1041 -23.73 -16.85 0.93
C PHE A 1041 -22.50 -16.05 0.51
N ARG A 1042 -21.29 -16.58 0.70
CA ARG A 1042 -20.01 -15.96 0.25
C ARG A 1042 -20.07 -15.52 -1.20
N HIS A 1043 -20.44 -16.44 -2.08
CA HIS A 1043 -20.56 -16.19 -3.52
C HIS A 1043 -21.52 -15.02 -3.79
N ARG A 1044 -22.77 -15.10 -3.33
CA ARG A 1044 -23.81 -14.11 -3.69
C ARG A 1044 -23.72 -12.79 -2.96
N LEU A 1045 -23.11 -12.77 -1.80
CA LEU A 1045 -22.82 -11.54 -1.06
C LEU A 1045 -21.57 -10.83 -1.61
N GLY A 1046 -20.96 -11.32 -2.69
CA GLY A 1046 -19.97 -10.59 -3.48
C GLY A 1046 -18.53 -10.69 -2.96
N PHE A 1047 -18.18 -11.77 -2.27
CA PHE A 1047 -16.81 -12.03 -1.83
C PHE A 1047 -16.19 -13.17 -2.65
N SER A 1048 -15.33 -12.84 -3.61
CA SER A 1048 -14.56 -13.80 -4.42
C SER A 1048 -13.06 -13.48 -4.38
N ARG A 1049 -12.20 -14.51 -4.52
CA ARG A 1049 -10.74 -14.31 -4.61
C ARG A 1049 -10.29 -13.43 -5.78
N ARG A 1050 -11.15 -13.17 -6.78
CA ARG A 1050 -10.83 -12.38 -7.98
C ARG A 1050 -11.26 -10.91 -7.89
N GLY A 1051 -11.89 -10.50 -6.78
CA GLY A 1051 -12.31 -9.11 -6.53
C GLY A 1051 -13.70 -8.98 -5.93
N GLU A 1052 -14.04 -7.75 -5.51
CA GLU A 1052 -15.38 -7.34 -5.07
C GLU A 1052 -16.32 -7.14 -6.28
N GLU A 1053 -16.93 -8.21 -6.77
CA GLU A 1053 -18.09 -8.11 -7.66
C GLU A 1053 -19.35 -8.13 -6.79
N GLN A 1054 -19.96 -6.97 -6.53
CA GLN A 1054 -21.22 -6.90 -5.77
C GLN A 1054 -22.35 -7.57 -6.57
N LEU A 1055 -22.56 -8.87 -6.34
CA LEU A 1055 -23.62 -9.65 -7.00
C LEU A 1055 -25.03 -9.35 -6.45
N ALA A 1056 -25.17 -8.88 -5.22
CA ALA A 1056 -26.48 -8.54 -4.64
C ALA A 1056 -26.40 -7.35 -3.66
N VAL A 1057 -27.45 -6.53 -3.65
CA VAL A 1057 -27.68 -5.52 -2.59
C VAL A 1057 -28.34 -6.20 -1.40
N VAL A 1058 -27.79 -5.97 -0.21
CA VAL A 1058 -28.08 -6.72 1.02
C VAL A 1058 -28.37 -5.73 2.14
N SER A 1059 -29.40 -5.98 2.95
CA SER A 1059 -29.72 -5.13 4.09
C SER A 1059 -28.83 -5.41 5.31
N PRO A 1060 -28.72 -4.47 6.28
CA PRO A 1060 -28.03 -4.71 7.54
C PRO A 1060 -28.55 -5.91 8.31
N GLU A 1061 -29.86 -6.16 8.31
CA GLU A 1061 -30.50 -7.31 8.97
C GLU A 1061 -30.09 -8.63 8.35
N GLN A 1062 -29.97 -8.69 7.02
CA GLN A 1062 -29.51 -9.88 6.30
C GLN A 1062 -28.04 -10.20 6.64
N LEU A 1063 -27.16 -9.18 6.65
CA LEU A 1063 -25.75 -9.37 7.04
C LEU A 1063 -25.61 -9.79 8.50
N GLU A 1064 -26.35 -9.15 9.40
CA GLU A 1064 -26.38 -9.49 10.82
C GLU A 1064 -26.81 -10.94 11.02
N TRP A 1065 -27.86 -11.39 10.33
CA TRP A 1065 -28.35 -12.76 10.42
C TRP A 1065 -27.30 -13.78 9.98
N VAL A 1066 -26.62 -13.52 8.84
CA VAL A 1066 -25.56 -14.39 8.32
C VAL A 1066 -24.43 -14.48 9.35
N VAL A 1067 -23.93 -13.34 9.83
CA VAL A 1067 -22.86 -13.31 10.84
C VAL A 1067 -23.29 -14.08 12.10
N ARG A 1068 -24.50 -13.83 12.61
CA ARG A 1068 -25.01 -14.49 13.82
C ARG A 1068 -25.11 -16.01 13.66
N LYS A 1069 -25.61 -16.50 12.52
CA LYS A 1069 -25.85 -17.93 12.29
C LYS A 1069 -24.57 -18.72 11.99
N PHE A 1070 -23.61 -18.12 11.29
CA PHE A 1070 -22.38 -18.81 10.88
C PHE A 1070 -21.21 -18.62 11.87
N ARG A 1071 -21.23 -17.58 12.71
CA ARG A 1071 -20.21 -17.33 13.76
C ARG A 1071 -19.88 -18.55 14.65
N PRO A 1072 -20.83 -19.38 15.09
CA PRO A 1072 -20.52 -20.55 15.93
C PRO A 1072 -19.81 -21.70 15.20
N ILE A 1073 -19.89 -21.77 13.87
CA ILE A 1073 -19.40 -22.91 13.07
C ILE A 1073 -18.20 -22.57 12.20
N ILE A 1074 -18.00 -21.29 11.85
CA ILE A 1074 -16.83 -20.87 11.07
C ILE A 1074 -15.67 -20.53 12.02
N PRO A 1075 -14.56 -21.29 12.01
CA PRO A 1075 -13.36 -20.96 12.78
C PRO A 1075 -12.66 -19.71 12.24
N VAL A 1076 -11.99 -18.96 13.12
CA VAL A 1076 -11.02 -17.95 12.70
C VAL A 1076 -9.71 -18.67 12.40
N ALA A 1077 -9.33 -18.71 11.13
CA ALA A 1077 -8.12 -19.38 10.64
C ALA A 1077 -7.24 -18.41 9.84
N GLN A 1078 -5.93 -18.55 10.01
CA GLN A 1078 -4.94 -17.84 9.20
C GLN A 1078 -4.63 -18.64 7.94
N MET A 1079 -4.31 -17.93 6.85
CA MET A 1079 -3.84 -18.58 5.63
C MET A 1079 -2.46 -19.19 5.91
N PRO A 1080 -2.27 -20.49 5.68
CA PRO A 1080 -0.95 -21.11 5.84
C PRO A 1080 0.04 -20.50 4.83
N MET A 1081 1.25 -20.22 5.29
CA MET A 1081 2.33 -19.70 4.44
C MET A 1081 2.69 -20.77 3.39
N GLY A 1082 2.69 -20.43 2.10
CA GLY A 1082 3.05 -21.34 1.00
C GLY A 1082 1.90 -22.04 0.27
N SER A 1083 0.68 -22.06 0.81
CA SER A 1083 -0.50 -22.59 0.11
C SER A 1083 -1.44 -21.48 -0.34
N SER A 1084 -1.71 -21.43 -1.65
CA SER A 1084 -2.71 -20.54 -2.26
C SER A 1084 -3.80 -21.32 -3.01
N VAL A 1085 -3.85 -22.65 -2.86
CA VAL A 1085 -4.74 -23.53 -3.64
C VAL A 1085 -6.06 -23.79 -2.89
N GLY A 1086 -7.17 -23.94 -3.62
CA GLY A 1086 -8.53 -24.12 -3.08
C GLY A 1086 -9.33 -22.81 -3.01
N ASP A 1087 -10.64 -22.85 -2.73
CA ASP A 1087 -11.49 -21.65 -2.54
C ASP A 1087 -12.57 -21.83 -1.45
N THR A 1088 -12.42 -22.90 -0.66
CA THR A 1088 -13.38 -23.34 0.37
C THR A 1088 -12.66 -23.72 1.67
N ASN A 1089 -11.53 -23.08 1.96
CA ASN A 1089 -10.75 -23.37 3.16
C ASN A 1089 -11.18 -22.49 4.35
N ASP A 1090 -10.79 -22.84 5.57
CA ASP A 1090 -11.15 -22.09 6.79
C ASP A 1090 -10.70 -20.62 6.74
N TRP A 1091 -9.55 -20.33 6.13
CA TRP A 1091 -9.08 -18.95 5.95
C TRP A 1091 -9.91 -18.19 4.91
N ASP A 1092 -10.45 -18.86 3.88
CA ASP A 1092 -11.36 -18.26 2.90
C ASP A 1092 -12.69 -17.89 3.59
N ALA A 1093 -13.17 -18.77 4.47
CA ALA A 1093 -14.36 -18.49 5.28
C ALA A 1093 -14.11 -17.34 6.28
N THR A 1094 -12.92 -17.29 6.87
CA THR A 1094 -12.51 -16.21 7.77
C THR A 1094 -12.53 -14.86 7.05
N GLN A 1095 -11.94 -14.78 5.86
CA GLN A 1095 -11.94 -13.54 5.07
C GLN A 1095 -13.35 -13.11 4.66
N ALA A 1096 -14.22 -14.05 4.26
CA ALA A 1096 -15.61 -13.76 3.90
C ALA A 1096 -16.43 -13.25 5.10
N MET A 1097 -16.31 -13.91 6.27
CA MET A 1097 -16.97 -13.46 7.50
C MET A 1097 -16.49 -12.08 7.95
N ARG A 1098 -15.18 -11.81 7.88
CA ARG A 1098 -14.62 -10.47 8.14
C ARG A 1098 -15.21 -9.43 7.18
N HIS A 1099 -15.27 -9.73 5.89
CA HIS A 1099 -15.87 -8.85 4.90
C HIS A 1099 -17.34 -8.52 5.20
N PHE A 1100 -18.13 -9.49 5.67
CA PHE A 1100 -19.53 -9.24 6.07
C PHE A 1100 -19.64 -8.33 7.30
N ILE A 1101 -18.79 -8.54 8.31
CA ILE A 1101 -18.71 -7.68 9.49
C ILE A 1101 -18.30 -6.25 9.09
N GLU A 1102 -17.27 -6.11 8.25
CA GLU A 1102 -16.78 -4.82 7.75
C GLU A 1102 -17.85 -4.10 6.91
N ARG A 1103 -18.61 -4.81 6.07
CA ARG A 1103 -19.76 -4.25 5.35
C ARG A 1103 -20.84 -3.72 6.29
N LEU A 1104 -21.18 -4.45 7.34
CA LEU A 1104 -22.14 -4.01 8.35
C LEU A 1104 -21.64 -2.77 9.11
N ALA A 1105 -20.33 -2.69 9.39
CA ALA A 1105 -19.71 -1.55 10.07
C ALA A 1105 -19.64 -0.29 9.19
N ARG A 1106 -19.47 -0.43 7.87
CA ARG A 1106 -19.45 0.72 6.93
C ARG A 1106 -20.81 1.41 6.81
N ASP A 1107 -21.91 0.73 7.14
CA ASP A 1107 -23.24 1.34 7.19
C ASP A 1107 -23.40 2.21 8.45
N ALA A 1108 -23.48 3.53 8.29
CA ALA A 1108 -23.57 4.47 9.41
C ALA A 1108 -25.00 4.62 9.99
N SER A 1109 -26.00 3.89 9.50
CA SER A 1109 -27.40 3.96 9.98
C SER A 1109 -27.53 3.55 11.46
N SER A 1110 -28.57 4.07 12.14
CA SER A 1110 -28.91 3.67 13.52
C SER A 1110 -29.15 2.19 13.67
N ASP A 1111 -29.76 1.58 12.65
CA ASP A 1111 -30.23 0.21 12.67
C ASP A 1111 -29.03 -0.73 12.54
N ALA A 1112 -28.14 -0.51 11.57
CA ALA A 1112 -26.87 -1.22 11.47
C ALA A 1112 -26.03 -1.12 12.75
N ALA A 1113 -25.98 0.06 13.37
CA ALA A 1113 -25.25 0.27 14.62
C ALA A 1113 -25.87 -0.41 15.84
N GLN A 1114 -27.18 -0.60 15.88
CA GLN A 1114 -27.83 -1.39 16.91
C GLN A 1114 -27.58 -2.88 16.71
N LEU A 1115 -27.68 -3.36 15.47
CA LEU A 1115 -27.42 -4.75 15.08
C LEU A 1115 -25.99 -5.17 15.40
N LEU A 1116 -24.99 -4.39 15.00
CA LEU A 1116 -23.58 -4.67 15.24
C LEU A 1116 -23.24 -4.64 16.74
N ARG A 1117 -23.79 -3.70 17.51
CA ARG A 1117 -23.68 -3.72 18.99
C ARG A 1117 -24.30 -4.97 19.61
N GLY A 1118 -25.42 -5.44 19.07
CA GLY A 1118 -26.05 -6.69 19.49
C GLY A 1118 -25.13 -7.90 19.28
N LEU A 1119 -24.46 -7.98 18.12
CA LEU A 1119 -23.47 -9.02 17.82
C LEU A 1119 -22.25 -8.94 18.77
N ALA A 1120 -21.74 -7.74 19.02
CA ALA A 1120 -20.58 -7.52 19.89
C ALA A 1120 -20.87 -7.83 21.37
N ALA A 1121 -22.12 -7.63 21.83
CA ALA A 1121 -22.54 -7.89 23.21
C ALA A 1121 -22.84 -9.38 23.50
N ALA A 1122 -22.83 -10.25 22.49
CA ALA A 1122 -23.00 -11.69 22.67
C ALA A 1122 -21.82 -12.30 23.47
N PRO A 1123 -21.95 -13.53 24.02
CA PRO A 1123 -20.85 -14.21 24.71
C PRO A 1123 -19.55 -14.22 23.90
N ARG A 1124 -18.40 -14.09 24.58
CA ARG A 1124 -17.11 -13.99 23.90
C ARG A 1124 -16.76 -15.29 23.20
N ASP A 1125 -16.30 -15.17 21.96
CA ASP A 1125 -15.71 -16.23 21.15
C ASP A 1125 -14.62 -15.65 20.24
N GLN A 1126 -14.07 -16.47 19.35
CA GLN A 1126 -13.03 -16.09 18.38
C GLN A 1126 -13.39 -14.90 17.47
N TRP A 1127 -14.68 -14.58 17.29
CA TRP A 1127 -15.14 -13.47 16.44
C TRP A 1127 -15.39 -12.17 17.21
N SER A 1128 -15.41 -12.22 18.55
CA SER A 1128 -15.75 -11.07 19.39
C SER A 1128 -14.86 -9.86 19.15
N ASP A 1129 -13.56 -10.06 19.03
CA ASP A 1129 -12.63 -8.94 18.90
C ASP A 1129 -12.79 -8.21 17.54
N PHE A 1130 -13.10 -8.95 16.47
CA PHE A 1130 -13.44 -8.36 15.17
C PHE A 1130 -14.73 -7.55 15.24
N LEU A 1131 -15.75 -8.04 15.94
CA LEU A 1131 -17.03 -7.35 16.12
C LEU A 1131 -16.88 -6.08 16.96
N LEU A 1132 -16.04 -6.11 18.00
CA LEU A 1132 -15.73 -4.95 18.84
C LEU A 1132 -15.01 -3.85 18.04
N SER A 1133 -13.99 -4.21 17.24
CA SER A 1133 -13.31 -3.23 16.35
C SER A 1133 -14.26 -2.67 15.31
N ALA A 1134 -15.04 -3.52 14.65
CA ALA A 1134 -16.02 -3.10 13.66
C ALA A 1134 -17.08 -2.13 14.25
N ALA A 1135 -17.56 -2.40 15.47
CA ALA A 1135 -18.47 -1.51 16.18
C ALA A 1135 -17.82 -0.16 16.52
N ASP A 1136 -16.53 -0.17 16.87
CA ASP A 1136 -15.76 1.04 17.17
C ASP A 1136 -15.45 1.89 15.93
N GLU A 1137 -15.10 1.26 14.81
CA GLU A 1137 -14.93 1.89 13.50
C GLU A 1137 -16.22 2.59 13.06
N GLN A 1138 -17.36 1.90 13.15
CA GLN A 1138 -18.67 2.48 12.84
C GLN A 1138 -19.03 3.63 13.79
N ARG A 1139 -18.77 3.51 15.09
CA ARG A 1139 -18.93 4.63 16.05
C ARG A 1139 -18.07 5.82 15.64
N SER A 1140 -16.83 5.58 15.19
CA SER A 1140 -15.92 6.64 14.73
C SER A 1140 -16.44 7.33 13.46
N ALA A 1141 -16.91 6.57 12.46
CA ALA A 1141 -17.50 7.11 11.24
C ALA A 1141 -18.76 7.95 11.53
N ARG A 1142 -19.63 7.47 12.45
CA ARG A 1142 -20.82 8.21 12.90
C ARG A 1142 -20.46 9.50 13.63
N ARG A 1143 -19.42 9.49 14.48
CA ARG A 1143 -18.92 10.70 15.16
C ARG A 1143 -18.44 11.74 14.15
N GLU A 1144 -17.71 11.32 13.11
CA GLU A 1144 -17.28 12.24 12.05
C GLU A 1144 -18.48 12.82 11.28
N ALA A 1145 -19.48 12.00 10.95
CA ALA A 1145 -20.68 12.46 10.25
C ALA A 1145 -21.58 13.38 11.12
N ALA A 1146 -21.60 13.17 12.43
CA ALA A 1146 -22.37 13.97 13.39
C ALA A 1146 -21.67 15.28 13.81
N PHE A 1147 -20.37 15.41 13.52
CA PHE A 1147 -19.63 16.63 13.86
C PHE A 1147 -20.05 17.80 12.97
N LEU A 1148 -20.70 18.78 13.58
CA LEU A 1148 -21.07 20.05 12.98
C LEU A 1148 -20.04 21.08 13.46
N GLY A 1149 -19.03 21.36 12.63
CA GLY A 1149 -17.91 22.25 12.99
C GLY A 1149 -18.31 23.54 13.71
N LEU A 1150 -17.43 24.07 14.57
CA LEU A 1150 -17.73 25.23 15.40
C LEU A 1150 -17.57 26.53 14.60
N SER A 1151 -18.61 27.36 14.61
CA SER A 1151 -18.57 28.68 13.96
C SER A 1151 -17.68 29.67 14.74
N PHE A 1152 -17.29 30.75 14.07
CA PHE A 1152 -16.57 31.87 14.69
C PHE A 1152 -17.27 32.37 15.97
N ASP A 1153 -18.57 32.70 15.85
CA ASP A 1153 -19.35 33.26 16.96
C ASP A 1153 -19.57 32.23 18.07
N GLY A 1154 -19.71 30.94 17.71
CA GLY A 1154 -19.76 29.84 18.67
C GLY A 1154 -18.47 29.74 19.49
N LEU A 1155 -17.31 29.71 18.83
CA LEU A 1155 -16.00 29.67 19.49
C LEU A 1155 -15.79 30.88 20.41
N LYS A 1156 -16.12 32.07 19.92
CA LYS A 1156 -16.03 33.29 20.72
C LYS A 1156 -16.93 33.23 21.96
N SER A 1157 -18.16 32.71 21.82
CA SER A 1157 -19.09 32.56 22.93
C SER A 1157 -18.56 31.58 23.99
N VAL A 1158 -18.02 30.43 23.57
CA VAL A 1158 -17.43 29.43 24.47
C VAL A 1158 -16.30 30.04 25.31
N LEU A 1159 -15.40 30.81 24.68
CA LEU A 1159 -14.23 31.38 25.35
C LEU A 1159 -14.54 32.66 26.15
N SER A 1160 -15.61 33.38 25.81
CA SER A 1160 -15.97 34.65 26.46
C SER A 1160 -17.12 34.50 27.46
N ALA A 1161 -17.49 33.27 27.84
CA ALA A 1161 -18.64 32.98 28.70
C ALA A 1161 -19.96 33.61 28.18
N GLY A 1162 -20.16 33.60 26.86
CA GLY A 1162 -21.36 34.12 26.20
C GLY A 1162 -22.53 33.12 26.18
N ALA A 1163 -23.67 33.55 25.62
CA ALA A 1163 -24.88 32.72 25.47
C ALA A 1163 -24.63 31.43 24.65
N PRO A 1164 -25.34 30.32 24.91
CA PRO A 1164 -25.13 29.07 24.21
C PRO A 1164 -25.37 29.20 22.71
N SER A 1165 -24.55 28.51 21.93
CA SER A 1165 -24.60 28.55 20.45
C SER A 1165 -25.26 27.32 19.82
N THR A 1166 -25.46 26.25 20.60
CA THR A 1166 -26.18 25.03 20.20
C THR A 1166 -26.97 24.45 21.39
N VAL A 1167 -27.79 23.43 21.13
CA VAL A 1167 -28.55 22.71 22.19
C VAL A 1167 -27.60 21.97 23.14
N GLU A 1168 -26.52 21.39 22.60
CA GLU A 1168 -25.48 20.69 23.37
C GLU A 1168 -24.74 21.67 24.29
N ASP A 1169 -24.40 22.85 23.79
CA ASP A 1169 -23.79 23.93 24.56
C ASP A 1169 -24.71 24.41 25.70
N LEU A 1170 -26.01 24.57 25.43
CA LEU A 1170 -27.02 24.86 26.45
C LEU A 1170 -27.06 23.76 27.53
N GLN A 1171 -27.06 22.50 27.13
CA GLN A 1171 -27.05 21.37 28.06
C GLN A 1171 -25.81 21.39 28.97
N VAL A 1172 -24.64 21.77 28.45
CA VAL A 1172 -23.40 21.89 29.22
C VAL A 1172 -23.50 23.01 30.26
N ILE A 1173 -23.99 24.20 29.88
CA ILE A 1173 -24.18 25.33 30.79
C ILE A 1173 -25.15 24.95 31.92
N VAL A 1174 -26.28 24.32 31.59
CA VAL A 1174 -27.27 23.86 32.58
C VAL A 1174 -26.65 22.80 33.51
N SER A 1175 -25.91 21.84 32.97
CA SER A 1175 -25.24 20.79 33.75
C SER A 1175 -24.19 21.36 34.69
N TRP A 1176 -23.42 22.35 34.23
CA TRP A 1176 -22.47 23.08 35.07
C TRP A 1176 -23.18 23.82 36.20
N ALA A 1177 -24.27 24.55 35.92
CA ALA A 1177 -25.01 25.30 36.92
C ALA A 1177 -25.57 24.37 38.02
N LEU A 1178 -26.07 23.20 37.62
CA LEU A 1178 -26.55 22.17 38.55
C LEU A 1178 -25.43 21.64 39.45
N ARG A 1179 -24.25 21.35 38.89
CA ARG A 1179 -23.10 20.88 39.67
C ARG A 1179 -22.58 21.96 40.61
N ALA A 1180 -22.46 23.20 40.13
CA ALA A 1180 -22.06 24.34 40.93
C ALA A 1180 -23.02 24.56 42.11
N PHE A 1181 -24.33 24.46 41.87
CA PHE A 1181 -25.33 24.52 42.91
C PHE A 1181 -25.25 23.35 43.89
N GLN A 1182 -25.03 22.12 43.39
CA GLN A 1182 -24.86 20.93 44.25
C GLN A 1182 -23.65 21.07 45.19
N THR A 1183 -22.53 21.59 44.71
CA THR A 1183 -21.34 21.86 45.54
C THR A 1183 -21.67 22.89 46.62
N LYS A 1184 -22.40 23.95 46.25
CA LYS A 1184 -22.86 24.97 47.21
C LYS A 1184 -23.80 24.40 48.26
N LEU A 1185 -24.73 23.52 47.88
CA LEU A 1185 -25.63 22.81 48.79
C LEU A 1185 -24.88 21.97 49.82
N ARG A 1186 -23.84 21.23 49.40
CA ARG A 1186 -23.05 20.34 50.27
C ARG A 1186 -22.06 21.06 51.17
N GLY A 1187 -21.54 22.22 50.74
CA GLY A 1187 -20.51 22.98 51.45
C GLY A 1187 -21.02 24.25 52.15
N SER A 1188 -22.33 24.38 52.33
CA SER A 1188 -22.95 25.59 52.88
C SER A 1188 -22.88 25.65 54.39
N ASP A 1189 -22.20 26.65 54.96
CA ASP A 1189 -22.21 26.96 56.40
C ASP A 1189 -23.60 27.37 56.94
N THR A 1190 -24.53 27.73 56.05
CA THR A 1190 -25.90 28.14 56.39
C THR A 1190 -26.95 27.06 56.16
N ASP A 1191 -26.54 25.78 56.05
CA ASP A 1191 -27.44 24.63 55.83
C ASP A 1191 -28.50 24.87 54.74
N LEU A 1192 -28.07 25.36 53.55
CA LEU A 1192 -28.94 25.68 52.40
C LEU A 1192 -29.90 24.55 52.00
N VAL A 1193 -29.56 23.30 52.36
CA VAL A 1193 -30.40 22.13 52.15
C VAL A 1193 -31.73 22.21 52.90
N GLU A 1194 -31.79 22.86 54.07
CA GLU A 1194 -33.02 23.02 54.86
C GLU A 1194 -34.14 23.74 54.08
N LYS A 1195 -33.79 24.56 53.08
CA LYS A 1195 -34.77 25.19 52.16
C LYS A 1195 -35.69 24.17 51.47
N TYR A 1196 -35.22 22.93 51.32
CA TYR A 1196 -35.91 21.84 50.63
C TYR A 1196 -36.62 20.87 51.58
N TYR A 1197 -36.49 21.04 52.91
CA TYR A 1197 -37.06 20.16 53.92
C TYR A 1197 -37.92 20.94 54.92
N ASP A 1198 -39.01 20.34 55.37
CA ASP A 1198 -39.86 20.91 56.41
C ASP A 1198 -39.21 20.79 57.81
N ALA A 1199 -39.82 21.45 58.80
CA ALA A 1199 -39.35 21.43 60.19
C ALA A 1199 -39.34 20.05 60.86
N THR A 1200 -39.88 19.00 60.20
CA THR A 1200 -39.84 17.60 60.66
C THR A 1200 -38.76 16.78 59.96
N GLY A 1201 -37.98 17.40 59.08
CA GLY A 1201 -36.93 16.76 58.29
C GLY A 1201 -37.45 15.99 57.09
N ARG A 1202 -38.68 16.25 56.62
CA ARG A 1202 -39.22 15.65 55.39
C ARG A 1202 -39.07 16.59 54.21
N PRO A 1203 -38.70 16.11 53.01
CA PRO A 1203 -38.59 16.97 51.85
C PRO A 1203 -39.96 17.58 51.50
N HIS A 1204 -39.96 18.84 51.08
CA HIS A 1204 -41.15 19.50 50.55
C HIS A 1204 -41.62 18.83 49.25
N GLY A 1205 -42.86 19.12 48.83
CA GLY A 1205 -43.45 18.57 47.60
C GLY A 1205 -42.63 18.94 46.34
N GLU A 1206 -42.72 18.09 45.32
CA GLU A 1206 -41.95 18.19 44.07
C GLU A 1206 -42.06 19.56 43.40
N ASP A 1207 -43.28 20.11 43.29
CA ASP A 1207 -43.51 21.43 42.69
C ASP A 1207 -42.79 22.55 43.47
N TYR A 1208 -42.89 22.54 44.80
CA TYR A 1208 -42.22 23.53 45.66
C TYR A 1208 -40.69 23.44 45.51
N CYS A 1209 -40.14 22.23 45.58
CA CYS A 1209 -38.70 22.00 45.42
C CYS A 1209 -38.21 22.43 44.02
N THR A 1210 -39.03 22.20 42.98
CA THR A 1210 -38.72 22.62 41.61
C THR A 1210 -38.67 24.14 41.49
N ASP A 1211 -39.65 24.85 42.06
CA ASP A 1211 -39.65 26.33 42.05
C ASP A 1211 -38.44 26.89 42.82
N ARG A 1212 -38.14 26.33 44.01
CA ARG A 1212 -36.96 26.75 44.79
C ARG A 1212 -35.65 26.50 44.03
N LEU A 1213 -35.55 25.39 43.30
CA LEU A 1213 -34.39 25.06 42.47
C LEU A 1213 -34.24 26.04 41.30
N ILE A 1214 -35.33 26.44 40.64
CA ILE A 1214 -35.30 27.42 39.56
C ILE A 1214 -34.77 28.77 40.07
N GLU A 1215 -35.27 29.24 41.22
CA GLU A 1215 -34.78 30.47 41.86
C GLU A 1215 -33.29 30.38 42.20
N ASP A 1216 -32.82 29.22 42.69
CA ASP A 1216 -31.41 29.04 43.06
C ASP A 1216 -30.47 28.92 41.86
N LEU A 1217 -30.96 28.41 40.72
CA LEU A 1217 -30.20 28.32 39.47
C LEU A 1217 -30.17 29.63 38.68
N GLU A 1218 -31.12 30.54 38.91
CA GLU A 1218 -31.21 31.83 38.22
C GLU A 1218 -29.90 32.64 38.21
N PRO A 1219 -29.23 32.89 39.35
CA PRO A 1219 -28.00 33.69 39.36
C PRO A 1219 -26.84 33.02 38.61
N LEU A 1220 -26.86 31.69 38.47
CA LEU A 1220 -25.83 30.94 37.74
C LEU A 1220 -26.09 30.96 36.22
N LEU A 1221 -27.35 30.99 35.80
CA LEU A 1221 -27.73 30.86 34.41
C LEU A 1221 -28.03 32.21 33.72
N ALA A 1222 -28.36 33.27 34.48
CA ALA A 1222 -28.74 34.58 33.94
C ALA A 1222 -27.65 35.25 33.09
N PRO A 1223 -26.35 35.12 33.41
CA PRO A 1223 -25.28 35.67 32.56
C PRO A 1223 -25.26 35.13 31.12
N PHE A 1224 -25.90 33.97 30.88
CA PHE A 1224 -25.90 33.27 29.59
C PHE A 1224 -27.23 33.41 28.83
N ASP A 1225 -28.15 34.25 29.31
CA ASP A 1225 -29.50 34.45 28.74
C ASP A 1225 -30.31 33.14 28.62
N VAL A 1226 -30.07 32.20 29.53
CA VAL A 1226 -30.80 30.93 29.58
C VAL A 1226 -32.08 31.13 30.38
N GLY A 1227 -33.24 31.22 29.75
CA GLY A 1227 -34.56 31.19 30.39
C GLY A 1227 -34.87 29.84 31.05
N ARG A 1228 -35.75 29.85 32.07
CA ARG A 1228 -36.25 28.63 32.74
C ARG A 1228 -37.76 28.73 32.88
N THR A 1229 -38.47 27.75 32.36
CA THR A 1229 -39.93 27.66 32.49
C THR A 1229 -40.28 26.44 33.34
N PRO A 1230 -40.90 26.61 34.52
CA PRO A 1230 -41.42 25.49 35.29
C PRO A 1230 -42.59 24.83 34.58
N GLN A 1231 -42.70 23.50 34.71
CA GLN A 1231 -43.95 22.77 34.51
C GLN A 1231 -44.63 22.98 33.14
N ARG A 1232 -43.85 22.97 32.05
CA ARG A 1232 -44.38 23.19 30.69
C ARG A 1232 -45.07 21.93 30.16
N ASP A 1233 -46.26 22.11 29.59
CA ASP A 1233 -46.98 21.05 28.88
C ASP A 1233 -46.24 20.65 27.59
N MET A 1234 -46.04 19.34 27.41
CA MET A 1234 -45.35 18.75 26.26
C MET A 1234 -46.33 17.93 25.39
N PRO A 1235 -46.00 17.65 24.12
CA PRO A 1235 -46.81 16.82 23.25
C PRO A 1235 -47.17 15.46 23.86
N ALA A 1236 -48.33 14.92 23.47
CA ALA A 1236 -48.88 13.65 23.98
C ALA A 1236 -49.21 13.63 25.48
N GLY A 1237 -49.51 14.77 26.09
CA GLY A 1237 -49.99 14.86 27.48
C GLY A 1237 -48.92 14.62 28.54
N LYS A 1238 -47.64 14.81 28.20
CA LYS A 1238 -46.51 14.74 29.13
C LYS A 1238 -46.23 16.13 29.71
N ARG A 1239 -45.69 16.20 30.93
CA ARG A 1239 -45.23 17.46 31.56
C ARG A 1239 -43.72 17.43 31.75
N ALA A 1240 -43.04 18.53 31.43
CA ALA A 1240 -41.64 18.74 31.76
C ALA A 1240 -41.52 19.50 33.09
N ASP A 1241 -40.62 19.10 33.97
CA ASP A 1241 -40.48 19.78 35.28
C ASP A 1241 -39.82 21.15 35.10
N ILE A 1242 -38.76 21.21 34.30
CA ILE A 1242 -38.08 22.46 33.93
C ILE A 1242 -37.70 22.40 32.44
N VAL A 1243 -38.05 23.45 31.71
CA VAL A 1243 -37.58 23.70 30.34
C VAL A 1243 -36.60 24.86 30.36
N PHE A 1244 -35.39 24.63 29.88
CA PHE A 1244 -34.37 25.65 29.70
C PHE A 1244 -34.39 26.13 28.26
N THR A 1245 -34.36 27.44 28.04
CA THR A 1245 -34.47 28.04 26.70
C THR A 1245 -33.41 29.11 26.49
N ALA A 1246 -32.75 29.15 25.34
CA ALA A 1246 -31.84 30.23 24.98
C ALA A 1246 -31.95 30.49 23.47
N GLY A 1247 -32.43 31.68 23.08
CA GLY A 1247 -32.81 31.94 21.69
C GLY A 1247 -33.85 30.92 21.20
N ASP A 1248 -33.55 30.23 20.10
CA ASP A 1248 -34.39 29.18 19.52
C ASP A 1248 -34.10 27.76 20.07
N PHE A 1249 -33.14 27.64 21.00
CA PHE A 1249 -32.77 26.36 21.60
C PHE A 1249 -33.64 26.04 22.82
N GLU A 1250 -34.21 24.82 22.86
CA GLU A 1250 -34.93 24.30 24.02
C GLU A 1250 -34.31 22.99 24.52
N PHE A 1251 -34.03 22.92 25.82
CA PHE A 1251 -33.56 21.71 26.50
C PHE A 1251 -34.51 21.35 27.64
N VAL A 1252 -34.96 20.09 27.69
CA VAL A 1252 -36.01 19.63 28.60
C VAL A 1252 -35.44 18.63 29.60
N ARG A 1253 -35.68 18.86 30.91
CA ARG A 1253 -35.35 17.89 31.96
C ARG A 1253 -36.62 17.28 32.55
N ALA A 1254 -36.68 15.95 32.58
CA ALA A 1254 -37.72 15.19 33.27
C ALA A 1254 -37.11 14.53 34.53
N GLY A 1255 -37.60 14.92 35.71
CA GLY A 1255 -37.25 14.38 37.03
C GLY A 1255 -36.04 15.04 37.68
N ALA A 1256 -36.26 15.84 38.73
CA ALA A 1256 -35.22 16.31 39.64
C ALA A 1256 -35.41 15.69 41.04
N LYS A 1257 -34.80 14.53 41.30
CA LYS A 1257 -34.75 13.96 42.66
C LYS A 1257 -33.48 14.41 43.37
N LEU A 1258 -33.63 15.28 44.37
CA LEU A 1258 -32.58 15.61 45.34
C LEU A 1258 -32.47 14.45 46.33
N HIS A 1259 -31.42 13.64 46.20
CA HIS A 1259 -31.07 12.63 47.20
C HIS A 1259 -29.99 13.16 48.14
N HIS A 1260 -30.24 13.00 49.44
CA HIS A 1260 -29.45 13.51 50.54
C HIS A 1260 -28.08 12.81 50.69
#